data_AF-A0A5M9H9X6-F1
#
_entry.id   AF-A0A5M9H9X6-F1
#
_cell.length_a   1.000
_cell.length_b   1.000
_cell.length_c   1.000
_cell.angle_alpha   90.00
_cell.angle_beta   90.00
_cell.angle_gamma   90.00
#
_symmetry.space_group_name_H-M   'P 1'
#
loop_
_entity.id
_entity.type
_entity.pdbx_description
1 polymer ?
#
loop_
_entity_poly.entity_id
_entity_poly.type
_entity_poly.pdbx_seq_one_letter_code
_entity_poly.pdbx_strand_id
1 'polypeptide(L)'
;MHPIQTYIQQNKQDGILYKSSYLLRRAVTIGNLYSRLAPDFFSRGKDDPIEISQRIETVCGLISLVPGNSFAITKYAGMVGKEFKLKPADLIKRINKIIDEREDAEEGQELDENETALPKWVDAEKLYEQGFDCRVDGPNTGIYFHKGNNYLVKYTNFTMRPLIHVYAQNDLDNRRLTEVDNGFKKVVLQLPTKAFISAEVFETILGNEGNFITIDGFSKSHLNRLKAAFMKEYPTCYELKTLGWQPEGFFAFSNKIVNLKTDDSRGELVDFNEYGYADVNGTNFLSMSASSIQKEVRAEDDIYENDRYLSYYNPSVSFSEWARLMSAVYDKSGWMGVAYALVSLFRDVVFKVDNFCPLLYAYGAVQAGKSKYAESVSNLFFHEMPAFNLNQGTDFAFFSRLERFRNCPVVFNEFDENAIKEEWFRALKAAFDGEGREKGRGQKDKTKTQKINCTVVIVGQYLSSKDDNAVTTRCILEAFRENNNRTESQIANYERLKEFEKQGLGGVLVELLWHRQFIATKYPEVFGETCKEMTKSISDEGVTVKARILRNYCTTLTMVKLLNDKIAFPFSLDDFFGYCKEKIMALSSHISESDSLASFWKMVEFLLDQEVLFEGCEFKIETKSDVSIMVDRKKAEVKKFEEPKRLLFLRLDAVHPLYMEHIRRQGKNGINKETIQTYMKDQPYFIGTNKGSSFRTSKGKTSVTSSYVFDYDMIDVNLVRISADLSEERTIVGVVKYDANIQEVLGVPKVMFEVEQDLSYDTAEGKRVIKVLNIKCFAPDLDLQTSLIKGRPVTVTGNYLERQFGEKTSRSIEVTKVEINSAGPFTTAPQEAAF
;
A
#
# COMPACT_ATOMS: atom_id res chain seq x y z
N MET A 1 -34.41 -12.76 94.81
CA MET A 1 -34.50 -12.03 93.53
C MET A 1 -34.34 -10.54 93.81
N HIS A 2 -33.26 -9.95 93.32
CA HIS A 2 -32.76 -8.64 93.73
C HIS A 2 -33.27 -7.53 92.78
N PRO A 3 -33.68 -6.35 93.27
CA PRO A 3 -34.16 -5.21 92.47
C PRO A 3 -33.22 -4.72 91.34
N ILE A 4 -31.95 -5.15 91.38
CA ILE A 4 -30.87 -4.75 90.46
C ILE A 4 -30.92 -5.49 89.12
N GLN A 5 -31.38 -6.75 89.09
CA GLN A 5 -31.51 -7.49 87.82
C GLN A 5 -32.62 -6.90 86.94
N THR A 6 -33.68 -6.38 87.55
CA THR A 6 -34.79 -5.71 86.86
C THR A 6 -34.39 -4.34 86.30
N TYR A 7 -33.50 -3.60 86.98
CA TYR A 7 -33.02 -2.30 86.51
C TYR A 7 -32.07 -2.40 85.28
N ILE A 8 -31.27 -3.47 85.22
CA ILE A 8 -30.33 -3.73 84.10
C ILE A 8 -31.07 -4.10 82.80
N GLN A 9 -32.24 -4.75 82.88
CA GLN A 9 -33.05 -5.06 81.70
C GLN A 9 -33.76 -3.82 81.12
N GLN A 10 -33.91 -2.73 81.88
CA GLN A 10 -34.77 -1.60 81.50
C GLN A 10 -34.02 -0.32 81.04
N ASN A 11 -32.73 -0.13 81.35
CA ASN A 11 -31.98 1.08 80.95
C ASN A 11 -30.59 0.74 80.37
N LYS A 12 -30.47 0.72 79.03
CA LYS A 12 -29.32 0.14 78.30
C LYS A 12 -28.01 0.94 78.33
N GLN A 13 -28.00 2.24 78.69
CA GLN A 13 -26.78 3.08 78.60
C GLN A 13 -26.16 3.41 79.98
N ASP A 14 -26.98 3.86 80.94
CA ASP A 14 -26.48 4.25 82.28
C ASP A 14 -26.13 3.05 83.17
N GLY A 15 -26.79 1.90 82.99
CA GLY A 15 -26.48 0.67 83.74
C GLY A 15 -25.10 0.10 83.41
N ILE A 16 -24.63 0.27 82.16
CA ILE A 16 -23.31 -0.17 81.70
C ILE A 16 -22.22 0.78 82.19
N LEU A 17 -22.48 2.10 82.17
CA LEU A 17 -21.61 3.14 82.75
C LEU A 17 -21.46 2.98 84.27
N TYR A 18 -22.55 2.67 84.97
CA TYR A 18 -22.53 2.40 86.41
C TYR A 18 -21.79 1.10 86.72
N LYS A 19 -22.01 0.01 85.97
CA LYS A 19 -21.29 -1.27 86.17
C LYS A 19 -19.79 -1.16 85.87
N SER A 20 -19.42 -0.43 84.82
CA SER A 20 -18.01 -0.19 84.46
C SER A 20 -17.32 0.71 85.49
N SER A 21 -17.97 1.79 85.92
CA SER A 21 -17.48 2.67 86.99
C SER A 21 -17.46 1.98 88.36
N TYR A 22 -18.42 1.09 88.64
CA TYR A 22 -18.49 0.29 89.87
C TYR A 22 -17.39 -0.77 89.90
N LEU A 23 -17.13 -1.47 88.78
CA LEU A 23 -16.02 -2.43 88.67
C LEU A 23 -14.66 -1.73 88.73
N LEU A 24 -14.51 -0.55 88.12
CA LEU A 24 -13.34 0.32 88.28
C LEU A 24 -13.16 0.79 89.73
N ARG A 25 -14.24 1.24 90.40
CA ARG A 25 -14.21 1.64 91.81
C ARG A 25 -13.99 0.45 92.75
N ARG A 26 -14.41 -0.77 92.40
CA ARG A 26 -14.17 -1.99 93.19
C ARG A 26 -12.75 -2.50 93.00
N ALA A 27 -12.17 -2.37 91.80
CA ALA A 27 -10.74 -2.61 91.57
C ALA A 27 -9.88 -1.60 92.36
N VAL A 28 -10.29 -0.33 92.42
CA VAL A 28 -9.64 0.71 93.22
C VAL A 28 -9.86 0.51 94.73
N THR A 29 -11.05 0.09 95.18
CA THR A 29 -11.35 -0.14 96.61
C THR A 29 -10.74 -1.44 97.14
N ILE A 30 -10.64 -2.49 96.32
CA ILE A 30 -9.89 -3.71 96.68
C ILE A 30 -8.39 -3.41 96.73
N GLY A 31 -7.86 -2.60 95.79
CA GLY A 31 -6.48 -2.09 95.84
C GLY A 31 -6.18 -1.21 97.07
N ASN A 32 -7.15 -0.39 97.50
CA ASN A 32 -7.00 0.51 98.65
C ASN A 32 -7.29 -0.13 100.02
N LEU A 33 -8.01 -1.26 100.07
CA LEU A 33 -8.22 -2.01 101.31
C LEU A 33 -7.05 -2.97 101.59
N TYR A 34 -6.43 -3.52 100.54
CA TYR A 34 -5.21 -4.32 100.65
C TYR A 34 -3.97 -3.49 101.00
N SER A 35 -3.94 -2.20 100.68
CA SER A 35 -2.81 -1.30 101.01
C SER A 35 -2.74 -0.88 102.49
N ARG A 36 -3.73 -1.23 103.32
CA ARG A 36 -3.78 -0.83 104.75
C ARG A 36 -3.58 -1.96 105.76
N LEU A 37 -3.46 -3.24 105.36
CA LEU A 37 -3.46 -4.37 106.30
C LEU A 37 -2.25 -5.33 106.26
N ALA A 38 -1.21 -5.11 105.45
CA ALA A 38 0.04 -5.87 105.57
C ALA A 38 1.24 -5.12 104.93
N PRO A 39 2.16 -4.53 105.72
CA PRO A 39 3.29 -3.74 105.19
C PRO A 39 4.38 -4.55 104.46
N ASP A 40 4.35 -5.88 104.51
CA ASP A 40 5.37 -6.75 103.87
C ASP A 40 4.99 -7.28 102.47
N PHE A 41 3.84 -6.87 101.90
CA PHE A 41 3.35 -7.38 100.62
C PHE A 41 3.87 -6.65 99.36
N PHE A 42 4.50 -5.47 99.54
CA PHE A 42 5.00 -4.64 98.43
C PHE A 42 6.50 -4.36 98.52
N SER A 43 7.29 -5.41 98.80
CA SER A 43 8.71 -5.41 98.47
C SER A 43 8.96 -6.38 97.30
N ARG A 44 9.40 -5.82 96.17
CA ARG A 44 9.98 -6.49 94.99
C ARG A 44 9.44 -7.90 94.65
N GLY A 45 8.48 -7.99 93.73
CA GLY A 45 8.19 -9.26 93.07
C GLY A 45 7.06 -9.18 92.04
N LYS A 46 7.43 -9.39 90.76
CA LYS A 46 6.61 -9.83 89.61
C LYS A 46 5.07 -9.84 89.82
N ASP A 47 4.39 -8.77 89.42
CA ASP A 47 3.00 -8.91 88.97
C ASP A 47 3.03 -9.73 87.67
N ASP A 48 2.30 -10.84 87.61
CA ASP A 48 2.25 -11.71 86.44
C ASP A 48 1.69 -10.91 85.24
N PRO A 49 2.46 -10.71 84.15
CA PRO A 49 2.00 -9.99 82.96
C PRO A 49 0.66 -10.52 82.40
N ILE A 50 0.35 -11.78 82.69
CA ILE A 50 -0.87 -12.47 82.29
C ILE A 50 -2.10 -11.85 82.96
N GLU A 51 -2.04 -11.54 84.25
CA GLU A 51 -3.21 -11.06 85.01
C GLU A 51 -3.58 -9.62 84.62
N ILE A 52 -2.58 -8.80 84.31
CA ILE A 52 -2.78 -7.45 83.77
C ILE A 52 -3.39 -7.53 82.36
N SER A 53 -2.93 -8.47 81.53
CA SER A 53 -3.47 -8.67 80.18
C SER A 53 -4.94 -9.10 80.18
N GLN A 54 -5.33 -10.03 81.07
CA GLN A 54 -6.72 -10.48 81.21
C GLN A 54 -7.68 -9.36 81.65
N ARG A 55 -7.22 -8.47 82.53
CA ARG A 55 -7.99 -7.29 82.94
C ARG A 55 -8.17 -6.29 81.80
N ILE A 56 -7.13 -6.08 80.98
CA ILE A 56 -7.21 -5.24 79.78
C ILE A 56 -8.20 -5.83 78.76
N GLU A 57 -8.17 -7.14 78.52
CA GLU A 57 -9.13 -7.82 77.63
C GLU A 57 -10.57 -7.67 78.11
N THR A 58 -10.81 -7.81 79.41
CA THR A 58 -12.14 -7.63 80.00
C THR A 58 -12.67 -6.20 79.76
N VAL A 59 -11.82 -5.19 79.92
CA VAL A 59 -12.18 -3.79 79.69
C VAL A 59 -12.44 -3.52 78.19
N CYS A 60 -11.59 -4.04 77.29
CA CYS A 60 -11.82 -3.96 75.84
C CYS A 60 -13.14 -4.64 75.45
N GLY A 61 -13.45 -5.80 76.04
CA GLY A 61 -14.71 -6.52 75.82
C GLY A 61 -15.95 -5.76 76.27
N LEU A 62 -15.86 -4.94 77.32
CA LEU A 62 -16.97 -4.07 77.74
C LEU A 62 -17.14 -2.85 76.83
N ILE A 63 -16.04 -2.24 76.36
CA ILE A 63 -16.11 -1.10 75.43
C ILE A 63 -16.68 -1.53 74.08
N SER A 64 -16.40 -2.76 73.63
CA SER A 64 -16.97 -3.33 72.40
C SER A 64 -18.50 -3.46 72.43
N LEU A 65 -19.15 -3.46 73.60
CA LEU A 65 -20.61 -3.58 73.74
C LEU A 65 -21.34 -2.24 73.60
N VAL A 66 -20.62 -1.13 73.40
CA VAL A 66 -21.22 0.20 73.24
C VAL A 66 -21.82 0.31 71.83
N PRO A 67 -23.15 0.42 71.67
CA PRO A 67 -23.78 0.45 70.36
C PRO A 67 -23.49 1.77 69.63
N GLY A 68 -22.92 1.67 68.43
CA GLY A 68 -22.86 2.75 67.44
C GLY A 68 -21.82 3.86 67.69
N ASN A 69 -21.01 4.10 66.65
CA ASN A 69 -20.12 5.23 66.40
C ASN A 69 -18.64 5.06 66.86
N SER A 70 -17.75 4.95 65.86
CA SER A 70 -16.26 4.88 65.96
C SER A 70 -15.66 5.96 66.89
N PHE A 71 -16.33 7.11 66.98
CA PHE A 71 -15.93 8.21 67.86
C PHE A 71 -16.01 7.86 69.36
N ALA A 72 -17.04 7.13 69.80
CA ALA A 72 -17.22 6.77 71.21
C ALA A 72 -16.15 5.77 71.66
N ILE A 73 -15.87 4.76 70.84
CA ILE A 73 -14.82 3.75 71.08
C ILE A 73 -13.45 4.43 71.21
N THR A 74 -13.13 5.34 70.30
CA THR A 74 -11.86 6.10 70.32
C THR A 74 -11.72 6.93 71.59
N LYS A 75 -12.80 7.58 72.05
CA LYS A 75 -12.81 8.37 73.29
C LYS A 75 -12.61 7.51 74.53
N TYR A 76 -13.31 6.37 74.64
CA TYR A 76 -13.17 5.46 75.77
C TYR A 76 -11.80 4.78 75.82
N ALA A 77 -11.26 4.37 74.66
CA ALA A 77 -9.89 3.85 74.56
C ALA A 77 -8.84 4.89 74.99
N GLY A 78 -9.06 6.18 74.69
CA GLY A 78 -8.21 7.28 75.15
C GLY A 78 -8.21 7.46 76.68
N MET A 79 -9.37 7.34 77.32
CA MET A 79 -9.49 7.45 78.78
C MET A 79 -8.81 6.28 79.50
N VAL A 80 -9.02 5.06 79.03
CA VAL A 80 -8.38 3.85 79.57
C VAL A 80 -6.86 3.86 79.32
N GLY A 81 -6.42 4.28 78.13
CA GLY A 81 -5.00 4.41 77.82
C GLY A 81 -4.26 5.35 78.76
N LYS A 82 -4.90 6.45 79.18
CA LYS A 82 -4.32 7.42 80.13
C LYS A 82 -4.17 6.86 81.55
N GLU A 83 -5.15 6.10 82.03
CA GLU A 83 -5.15 5.52 83.38
C GLU A 83 -4.13 4.38 83.51
N PHE A 84 -3.99 3.55 82.47
CA PHE A 84 -3.13 2.36 82.47
C PHE A 84 -1.78 2.56 81.75
N LYS A 85 -1.46 3.78 81.29
CA LYS A 85 -0.26 4.11 80.50
C LYS A 85 -0.09 3.25 79.23
N LEU A 86 -1.19 2.95 78.55
CA LEU A 86 -1.22 2.18 77.30
C LEU A 86 -1.51 3.10 76.11
N LYS A 87 -0.99 2.75 74.92
CA LYS A 87 -1.30 3.49 73.70
C LYS A 87 -2.76 3.25 73.29
N PRO A 88 -3.57 4.31 73.09
CA PRO A 88 -4.97 4.15 72.68
C PRO A 88 -5.15 3.35 71.38
N ALA A 89 -4.19 3.46 70.45
CA ALA A 89 -4.19 2.71 69.20
C ALA A 89 -4.17 1.18 69.42
N ASP A 90 -3.43 0.69 70.42
CA ASP A 90 -3.34 -0.73 70.74
C ASP A 90 -4.64 -1.25 71.36
N LEU A 91 -5.31 -0.42 72.15
CA LEU A 91 -6.63 -0.73 72.74
C LEU A 91 -7.72 -0.74 71.67
N ILE A 92 -7.73 0.23 70.74
CA ILE A 92 -8.68 0.28 69.62
C ILE A 92 -8.54 -0.97 68.76
N LYS A 93 -7.31 -1.40 68.46
CA LYS A 93 -7.06 -2.64 67.71
C LYS A 93 -7.63 -3.88 68.40
N ARG A 94 -7.50 -3.97 69.73
CA ARG A 94 -8.08 -5.07 70.53
C ARG A 94 -9.61 -5.01 70.60
N ILE A 95 -10.18 -3.81 70.71
CA ILE A 95 -11.63 -3.61 70.75
C ILE A 95 -12.27 -3.99 69.42
N ASN A 96 -11.71 -3.53 68.29
CA ASN A 96 -12.21 -3.89 66.96
C ASN A 96 -12.10 -5.39 66.72
N LYS A 97 -11.01 -6.04 67.14
CA LYS A 97 -10.90 -7.51 67.07
C LYS A 97 -12.04 -8.23 67.80
N ILE A 98 -12.46 -7.73 68.97
CA ILE A 98 -13.56 -8.31 69.74
C ILE A 98 -14.93 -8.00 69.09
N ILE A 99 -15.07 -6.86 68.41
CA ILE A 99 -16.28 -6.54 67.63
C ILE A 99 -16.37 -7.49 66.43
N ASP A 100 -15.29 -7.62 65.66
CA ASP A 100 -15.19 -8.53 64.52
C ASP A 100 -15.50 -9.98 64.96
N GLU A 101 -14.91 -10.46 66.06
CA GLU A 101 -15.15 -11.81 66.61
C GLU A 101 -16.61 -12.01 67.09
N ARG A 102 -17.31 -10.94 67.46
CA ARG A 102 -18.69 -11.01 67.94
C ARG A 102 -19.69 -10.88 66.79
N GLU A 103 -19.39 -10.07 65.78
CA GLU A 103 -20.12 -10.03 64.50
C GLU A 103 -19.99 -11.39 63.78
N ASP A 104 -18.78 -11.97 63.74
CA ASP A 104 -18.52 -13.33 63.23
C ASP A 104 -19.32 -14.41 64.03
N ALA A 105 -19.61 -14.18 65.31
CA ALA A 105 -20.38 -15.11 66.16
C ALA A 105 -21.90 -14.92 66.05
N GLU A 106 -22.38 -13.70 65.77
CA GLU A 106 -23.80 -13.39 65.55
C GLU A 106 -24.25 -13.80 64.13
N GLU A 107 -23.39 -13.66 63.12
CA GLU A 107 -23.62 -14.23 61.79
C GLU A 107 -23.53 -15.77 61.77
N GLY A 108 -22.88 -16.38 62.76
CA GLY A 108 -22.73 -17.83 62.92
C GLY A 108 -23.90 -18.56 63.59
N GLN A 109 -25.00 -17.88 63.99
CA GLN A 109 -26.12 -18.52 64.71
C GLN A 109 -27.36 -18.87 63.86
N GLU A 110 -27.35 -18.60 62.56
CA GLU A 110 -28.23 -19.29 61.62
C GLU A 110 -27.37 -20.20 60.75
N LEU A 111 -27.19 -21.48 61.14
CA LEU A 111 -26.94 -22.65 60.29
C LEU A 111 -26.63 -23.89 61.17
N ASP A 112 -27.21 -25.04 60.80
CA ASP A 112 -27.20 -26.32 61.52
C ASP A 112 -25.81 -26.83 61.98
N GLU A 113 -25.72 -27.33 63.21
CA GLU A 113 -24.53 -27.88 63.89
C GLU A 113 -23.98 -29.21 63.31
N ASN A 114 -24.21 -29.56 62.03
CA ASN A 114 -23.91 -30.90 61.52
C ASN A 114 -23.14 -31.03 60.19
N GLU A 115 -22.47 -30.00 59.66
CA GLU A 115 -21.56 -30.20 58.52
C GLU A 115 -20.20 -29.52 58.73
N THR A 116 -19.24 -30.30 59.27
CA THR A 116 -17.79 -30.06 59.02
C THR A 116 -17.40 -30.48 57.60
N ALA A 117 -18.39 -30.82 56.77
CA ALA A 117 -18.25 -31.24 55.40
C ALA A 117 -18.35 -30.02 54.50
N LEU A 118 -17.37 -29.85 53.61
CA LEU A 118 -17.48 -28.86 52.53
C LEU A 118 -18.77 -29.13 51.75
N PRO A 119 -19.49 -28.09 51.29
CA PRO A 119 -20.69 -28.27 50.48
C PRO A 119 -20.45 -29.22 49.31
N LYS A 120 -21.42 -30.09 48.97
CA LYS A 120 -21.25 -31.14 47.94
C LYS A 120 -20.79 -30.66 46.57
N TRP A 121 -20.98 -29.37 46.26
CA TRP A 121 -20.58 -28.77 44.98
C TRP A 121 -19.11 -28.33 44.96
N VAL A 122 -18.43 -28.33 46.12
CA VAL A 122 -17.06 -27.86 46.29
C VAL A 122 -16.11 -29.03 46.10
N ASP A 123 -15.13 -28.84 45.21
CA ASP A 123 -14.03 -29.78 45.10
C ASP A 123 -13.00 -29.48 46.20
N ALA A 124 -12.87 -30.40 47.16
CA ALA A 124 -11.99 -30.24 48.31
C ALA A 124 -10.51 -30.12 47.91
N GLU A 125 -10.03 -30.92 46.96
CA GLU A 125 -8.63 -30.89 46.52
C GLU A 125 -8.33 -29.56 45.82
N LYS A 126 -9.22 -29.17 44.90
CA LYS A 126 -9.13 -27.90 44.19
C LYS A 126 -9.17 -26.71 45.14
N LEU A 127 -10.08 -26.71 46.11
CA LEU A 127 -10.22 -25.65 47.11
C LEU A 127 -8.95 -25.51 47.97
N TYR A 128 -8.35 -26.61 48.42
CA TYR A 128 -7.12 -26.57 49.22
C TYR A 128 -5.91 -26.13 48.39
N GLU A 129 -5.86 -26.46 47.09
CA GLU A 129 -4.78 -26.05 46.20
C GLU A 129 -4.84 -24.56 45.84
N GLN A 130 -6.00 -24.07 45.37
CA GLN A 130 -6.12 -22.71 44.83
C GLN A 130 -6.70 -21.69 45.82
N GLY A 131 -7.33 -22.15 46.91
CA GLY A 131 -7.87 -21.32 47.98
C GLY A 131 -9.24 -20.69 47.70
N PHE A 132 -9.93 -21.11 46.64
CA PHE A 132 -11.29 -20.71 46.28
C PHE A 132 -11.99 -21.78 45.40
N ASP A 133 -13.31 -21.68 45.23
CA ASP A 133 -14.05 -22.42 44.19
C ASP A 133 -15.18 -21.55 43.60
N CYS A 134 -15.72 -21.96 42.46
CA CYS A 134 -16.72 -21.20 41.71
C CYS A 134 -18.06 -21.93 41.68
N ARG A 135 -19.16 -21.17 41.82
CA ARG A 135 -20.53 -21.70 41.69
C ARG A 135 -21.32 -20.84 40.73
N VAL A 136 -22.10 -21.47 39.86
CA VAL A 136 -23.11 -20.83 39.00
C VAL A 136 -24.47 -21.38 39.40
N ASP A 137 -25.27 -20.58 40.10
CA ASP A 137 -26.56 -20.98 40.66
C ASP A 137 -27.43 -19.76 41.01
N GLY A 138 -28.02 -19.11 39.98
CA GLY A 138 -28.87 -17.93 40.14
C GLY A 138 -28.25 -16.87 41.07
N PRO A 139 -28.90 -16.50 42.19
CA PRO A 139 -28.38 -15.48 43.13
C PRO A 139 -27.12 -15.94 43.91
N ASN A 140 -26.83 -17.24 43.94
CA ASN A 140 -25.65 -17.83 44.57
C ASN A 140 -24.46 -17.94 43.60
N THR A 141 -24.56 -17.34 42.41
CA THR A 141 -23.42 -17.28 41.49
C THR A 141 -22.30 -16.42 42.06
N GLY A 142 -21.07 -16.92 42.02
CA GLY A 142 -19.92 -16.21 42.55
C GLY A 142 -18.67 -17.07 42.75
N ILE A 143 -17.59 -16.40 43.15
CA ILE A 143 -16.35 -17.01 43.58
C ILE A 143 -16.32 -17.01 45.11
N TYR A 144 -16.13 -18.18 45.67
CA TYR A 144 -16.15 -18.46 47.09
C TYR A 144 -14.74 -18.76 47.58
N PHE A 145 -14.23 -17.96 48.52
CA PHE A 145 -12.88 -18.12 49.06
C PHE A 145 -12.91 -18.84 50.39
N HIS A 146 -11.92 -19.71 50.62
CA HIS A 146 -11.77 -20.39 51.89
C HIS A 146 -11.30 -19.42 52.99
N LYS A 147 -12.05 -19.38 54.10
CA LYS A 147 -11.73 -18.68 55.35
C LYS A 147 -11.85 -19.77 56.45
N GLY A 148 -10.84 -19.89 57.33
CA GLY A 148 -10.54 -21.11 58.11
C GLY A 148 -11.72 -21.72 58.90
N ASN A 149 -11.66 -22.99 59.34
CA ASN A 149 -12.82 -23.80 59.81
C ASN A 149 -13.73 -24.32 58.66
N ASN A 150 -13.19 -24.57 57.46
CA ASN A 150 -13.90 -25.16 56.31
C ASN A 150 -15.12 -24.36 55.82
N TYR A 151 -15.21 -23.06 56.12
CA TYR A 151 -16.27 -22.21 55.59
C TYR A 151 -15.83 -21.40 54.37
N LEU A 152 -16.80 -21.10 53.52
CA LEU A 152 -16.61 -20.44 52.23
C LEU A 152 -17.35 -19.11 52.21
N VAL A 153 -16.64 -18.03 51.85
CA VAL A 153 -17.24 -16.69 51.75
C VAL A 153 -17.29 -16.26 50.29
N LYS A 154 -18.49 -15.88 49.82
CA LYS A 154 -18.71 -15.34 48.47
C LYS A 154 -18.20 -13.91 48.40
N TYR A 155 -17.28 -13.62 47.48
CA TYR A 155 -16.75 -12.26 47.29
C TYR A 155 -17.03 -11.65 45.91
N THR A 156 -17.75 -12.33 45.04
CA THR A 156 -18.19 -11.81 43.73
C THR A 156 -19.61 -12.29 43.43
N ASN A 157 -20.34 -11.58 42.57
CA ASN A 157 -21.62 -12.09 42.01
C ASN A 157 -21.43 -12.82 40.66
N PHE A 158 -20.18 -13.06 40.27
CA PHE A 158 -19.81 -13.67 38.99
C PHE A 158 -18.70 -14.70 39.17
N THR A 159 -18.60 -15.64 38.23
CA THR A 159 -17.50 -16.57 38.08
C THR A 159 -16.61 -16.16 36.91
N MET A 160 -15.40 -16.70 36.85
CA MET A 160 -14.42 -16.39 35.80
C MET A 160 -13.90 -17.67 35.19
N ARG A 161 -13.75 -17.67 33.87
CA ARG A 161 -13.11 -18.76 33.11
C ARG A 161 -12.02 -18.21 32.20
N PRO A 162 -10.74 -18.58 32.40
CA PRO A 162 -9.66 -18.25 31.48
C PRO A 162 -9.91 -18.84 30.08
N LEU A 163 -9.74 -18.05 29.01
CA LEU A 163 -9.88 -18.53 27.64
C LEU A 163 -8.53 -18.60 26.91
N ILE A 164 -7.89 -17.46 26.67
CA ILE A 164 -6.59 -17.37 25.97
C ILE A 164 -5.75 -16.17 26.47
N HIS A 165 -4.44 -16.30 26.38
CA HIS A 165 -3.52 -15.17 26.47
C HIS A 165 -3.13 -14.71 25.06
N VAL A 166 -3.71 -13.60 24.61
CA VAL A 166 -3.31 -12.93 23.37
C VAL A 166 -1.95 -12.29 23.62
N TYR A 167 -0.91 -12.99 23.20
CA TYR A 167 0.45 -12.58 23.43
C TYR A 167 0.91 -11.56 22.39
N ALA A 168 1.43 -10.44 22.89
CA ALA A 168 2.12 -9.44 22.07
C ALA A 168 3.34 -8.91 22.83
N GLN A 169 4.37 -8.51 22.09
CA GLN A 169 5.55 -7.85 22.66
C GLN A 169 5.25 -6.44 23.21
N ASN A 170 4.18 -5.81 22.72
CA ASN A 170 3.74 -4.49 23.17
C ASN A 170 2.69 -4.68 24.28
N ASP A 171 2.90 -4.05 25.43
CA ASP A 171 2.02 -4.15 26.60
C ASP A 171 0.57 -3.73 26.30
N LEU A 172 0.35 -2.82 25.35
CA LEU A 172 -0.98 -2.37 24.96
C LEU A 172 -1.79 -3.45 24.23
N ASP A 173 -1.10 -4.31 23.48
CA ASP A 173 -1.75 -5.35 22.67
C ASP A 173 -1.80 -6.69 23.42
N ASN A 174 -1.04 -6.82 24.52
CA ASN A 174 -0.93 -8.01 25.36
C ASN A 174 -2.10 -8.09 26.36
N ARG A 175 -3.00 -9.06 26.15
CA ARG A 175 -4.27 -9.14 26.88
C ARG A 175 -4.74 -10.58 27.08
N ARG A 176 -5.59 -10.80 28.07
CA ARG A 176 -6.17 -12.11 28.39
C ARG A 176 -7.66 -12.08 28.18
N LEU A 177 -8.17 -12.90 27.26
CA LEU A 177 -9.61 -13.06 27.08
C LEU A 177 -10.13 -13.96 28.20
N THR A 178 -11.08 -13.45 28.96
CA THR A 178 -11.62 -14.12 30.14
C THR A 178 -13.13 -14.03 30.11
N GLU A 179 -13.80 -15.17 30.13
CA GLU A 179 -15.26 -15.20 30.27
C GLU A 179 -15.65 -14.92 31.72
N VAL A 180 -16.64 -14.06 31.91
CA VAL A 180 -17.31 -13.83 33.19
C VAL A 180 -18.77 -14.20 33.08
N ASP A 181 -19.28 -14.90 34.09
CA ASP A 181 -20.66 -15.39 34.14
C ASP A 181 -21.27 -15.10 35.51
N ASN A 182 -22.33 -14.29 35.55
CA ASN A 182 -23.09 -13.99 36.78
C ASN A 182 -24.36 -14.84 36.92
N GLY A 183 -24.53 -15.87 36.09
CA GLY A 183 -25.69 -16.76 36.05
C GLY A 183 -26.86 -16.22 35.21
N PHE A 184 -26.81 -14.96 34.83
CA PHE A 184 -27.82 -14.30 33.97
C PHE A 184 -27.25 -13.83 32.63
N LYS A 185 -26.01 -13.33 32.64
CA LYS A 185 -25.28 -12.81 31.48
C LYS A 185 -23.86 -13.35 31.48
N LYS A 186 -23.41 -13.80 30.31
CA LYS A 186 -22.01 -14.13 30.02
C LYS A 186 -21.39 -13.02 29.19
N VAL A 187 -20.17 -12.61 29.54
CA VAL A 187 -19.40 -11.60 28.79
C VAL A 187 -17.95 -12.05 28.71
N VAL A 188 -17.25 -11.71 27.63
CA VAL A 188 -15.81 -11.94 27.52
C VAL A 188 -15.05 -10.63 27.69
N LEU A 189 -14.27 -10.56 28.75
CA LEU A 189 -13.44 -9.41 29.08
C LEU A 189 -12.09 -9.50 28.39
N GLN A 190 -11.59 -8.35 27.94
CA GLN A 190 -10.20 -8.19 27.51
C GLN A 190 -9.36 -7.62 28.67
N LEU A 191 -8.77 -8.51 29.48
CA LEU A 191 -8.02 -8.09 30.67
C LEU A 191 -6.55 -7.79 30.33
N PRO A 192 -6.09 -6.53 30.47
CA PRO A 192 -4.67 -6.22 30.38
C PRO A 192 -3.94 -6.77 31.62
N THR A 193 -2.62 -6.96 31.52
CA THR A 193 -1.81 -7.45 32.64
C THR A 193 -1.97 -6.62 33.93
N LYS A 194 -2.21 -5.30 33.81
CA LYS A 194 -2.46 -4.39 34.94
C LYS A 194 -3.74 -4.71 35.72
N ALA A 195 -4.76 -5.29 35.08
CA ALA A 195 -6.00 -5.67 35.76
C ALA A 195 -5.77 -6.75 36.82
N PHE A 196 -4.79 -7.65 36.64
CA PHE A 196 -4.42 -8.63 37.64
C PHE A 196 -3.52 -8.08 38.77
N ILE A 197 -3.19 -6.79 38.75
CA ILE A 197 -2.31 -6.15 39.74
C ILE A 197 -3.09 -5.12 40.57
N SER A 198 -4.08 -4.45 39.97
CA SER A 198 -4.90 -3.43 40.59
C SER A 198 -6.37 -3.85 40.61
N ALA A 199 -6.93 -3.98 41.82
CA ALA A 199 -8.36 -4.27 42.02
C ALA A 199 -9.24 -3.18 41.42
N GLU A 200 -8.83 -1.91 41.53
CA GLU A 200 -9.56 -0.78 40.96
C GLU A 200 -9.67 -0.89 39.42
N VAL A 201 -8.58 -1.24 38.73
CA VAL A 201 -8.60 -1.43 37.28
C VAL A 201 -9.49 -2.62 36.91
N PHE A 202 -9.42 -3.71 37.68
CA PHE A 202 -10.23 -4.90 37.46
C PHE A 202 -11.73 -4.60 37.63
N GLU A 203 -12.11 -3.94 38.73
CA GLU A 203 -13.48 -3.53 39.02
C GLU A 203 -14.01 -2.52 37.99
N THR A 204 -13.16 -1.59 37.52
CA THR A 204 -13.54 -0.64 36.46
C THR A 204 -13.91 -1.37 35.17
N ILE A 205 -13.12 -2.38 34.77
CA ILE A 205 -13.41 -3.17 33.56
C ILE A 205 -14.73 -3.95 33.72
N LEU A 206 -14.94 -4.57 34.89
CA LEU A 206 -16.18 -5.30 35.18
C LEU A 206 -17.41 -4.38 35.15
N GLY A 207 -17.31 -3.20 35.78
CA GLY A 207 -18.40 -2.24 35.86
C GLY A 207 -18.84 -1.69 34.49
N ASN A 208 -17.93 -1.60 33.51
CA ASN A 208 -18.28 -1.18 32.14
C ASN A 208 -19.18 -2.20 31.41
N GLU A 209 -19.14 -3.48 31.80
CA GLU A 209 -19.91 -4.56 31.17
C GLU A 209 -21.27 -4.82 31.83
N GLY A 210 -21.56 -4.11 32.93
CA GLY A 210 -22.83 -4.15 33.65
C GLY A 210 -22.72 -4.75 35.05
N ASN A 211 -23.67 -5.63 35.40
CA ASN A 211 -23.82 -6.17 36.76
C ASN A 211 -22.81 -7.29 37.10
N PHE A 212 -21.52 -6.95 37.05
CA PHE A 212 -20.41 -7.76 37.50
C PHE A 212 -19.70 -7.01 38.63
N ILE A 213 -19.95 -7.42 39.87
CA ILE A 213 -19.48 -6.71 41.06
C ILE A 213 -18.68 -7.61 42.00
N THR A 214 -17.65 -7.02 42.58
CA THR A 214 -16.99 -7.52 43.79
C THR A 214 -17.85 -7.16 45.00
N ILE A 215 -17.91 -8.05 45.98
CA ILE A 215 -18.68 -7.87 47.22
C ILE A 215 -17.74 -7.28 48.28
N ASP A 216 -18.30 -6.56 49.25
CA ASP A 216 -17.58 -5.99 50.38
C ASP A 216 -16.59 -7.00 51.00
N GLY A 217 -15.36 -6.55 51.20
CA GLY A 217 -14.25 -7.40 51.67
C GLY A 217 -13.43 -8.08 50.57
N PHE A 218 -13.79 -7.93 49.28
CA PHE A 218 -12.88 -8.30 48.20
C PHE A 218 -11.60 -7.47 48.28
N SER A 219 -10.44 -8.13 48.37
CA SER A 219 -9.16 -7.49 48.64
C SER A 219 -8.11 -7.88 47.60
N LYS A 220 -6.99 -7.15 47.58
CA LYS A 220 -5.82 -7.48 46.74
C LYS A 220 -5.32 -8.91 46.96
N SER A 221 -5.48 -9.47 48.16
CA SER A 221 -5.09 -10.85 48.44
C SER A 221 -5.93 -11.87 47.66
N HIS A 222 -7.23 -11.62 47.52
CA HIS A 222 -8.15 -12.44 46.72
C HIS A 222 -7.80 -12.35 45.24
N LEU A 223 -7.57 -11.13 44.72
CA LEU A 223 -7.12 -10.93 43.34
C LEU A 223 -5.79 -11.64 43.03
N ASN A 224 -4.83 -11.63 43.97
CA ASN A 224 -3.58 -12.36 43.82
C ASN A 224 -3.77 -13.88 43.76
N ARG A 225 -4.74 -14.44 44.51
CA ARG A 225 -5.08 -15.88 44.42
C ARG A 225 -5.69 -16.22 43.05
N LEU A 226 -6.66 -15.41 42.59
CA LEU A 226 -7.23 -15.56 41.25
C LEU A 226 -6.14 -15.49 40.17
N LYS A 227 -5.24 -14.53 40.28
CA LYS A 227 -4.08 -14.40 39.39
C LYS A 227 -3.22 -15.67 39.39
N ALA A 228 -2.89 -16.21 40.57
CA ALA A 228 -2.02 -17.38 40.67
C ALA A 228 -2.62 -18.64 40.05
N ALA A 229 -3.94 -18.80 40.17
CA ALA A 229 -4.69 -19.89 39.54
C ALA A 229 -4.81 -19.68 38.02
N PHE A 230 -5.44 -18.58 37.60
CA PHE A 230 -5.80 -18.36 36.19
C PHE A 230 -4.61 -18.16 35.27
N MET A 231 -3.50 -17.57 35.74
CA MET A 231 -2.34 -17.32 34.88
C MET A 231 -1.74 -18.60 34.28
N LYS A 232 -1.90 -19.75 34.95
CA LYS A 232 -1.42 -21.04 34.46
C LYS A 232 -2.35 -21.68 33.43
N GLU A 233 -3.62 -21.28 33.43
CA GLU A 233 -4.67 -21.88 32.61
C GLU A 233 -4.83 -21.21 31.25
N TYR A 234 -4.33 -19.99 31.04
CA TYR A 234 -4.42 -19.33 29.73
C TYR A 234 -3.46 -19.96 28.71
N PRO A 235 -3.95 -20.68 27.69
CA PRO A 235 -3.10 -21.06 26.57
C PRO A 235 -2.64 -19.81 25.81
N THR A 236 -1.41 -19.84 25.30
CA THR A 236 -0.87 -18.76 24.49
C THR A 236 -1.57 -18.73 23.13
N CYS A 237 -1.90 -17.52 22.68
CA CYS A 237 -2.58 -17.27 21.41
C CYS A 237 -2.00 -16.05 20.70
N TYR A 238 -1.94 -16.10 19.37
CA TYR A 238 -1.50 -15.00 18.51
C TYR A 238 -2.67 -14.44 17.70
N GLU A 239 -2.88 -13.13 17.78
CA GLU A 239 -3.88 -12.45 16.96
C GLU A 239 -3.43 -12.32 15.50
N LEU A 240 -4.32 -12.63 14.58
CA LEU A 240 -4.12 -12.46 13.14
C LEU A 240 -4.09 -10.98 12.79
N LYS A 241 -2.88 -10.42 12.63
CA LYS A 241 -2.67 -9.03 12.22
C LYS A 241 -2.91 -8.80 10.73
N THR A 242 -2.92 -9.86 9.94
CA THR A 242 -3.19 -9.87 8.51
C THR A 242 -3.97 -11.14 8.19
N LEU A 243 -4.85 -11.08 7.19
CA LEU A 243 -5.54 -12.26 6.68
C LEU A 243 -4.90 -12.77 5.38
N GLY A 244 -5.35 -13.91 4.90
CA GLY A 244 -4.75 -14.63 3.78
C GLY A 244 -3.59 -15.52 4.22
N TRP A 245 -2.56 -15.67 3.39
CA TRP A 245 -1.44 -16.56 3.70
C TRP A 245 -0.64 -16.12 4.94
N GLN A 246 -0.39 -17.02 5.87
CA GLN A 246 0.36 -16.77 7.12
C GLN A 246 1.78 -17.36 7.06
N PRO A 247 2.77 -16.73 7.72
CA PRO A 247 4.14 -17.24 7.73
C PRO A 247 4.25 -18.61 8.41
N GLU A 248 3.30 -18.96 9.27
CA GLU A 248 3.21 -20.26 9.95
C GLU A 248 2.72 -21.39 9.04
N GLY A 249 2.38 -21.12 7.77
CA GLY A 249 2.13 -22.17 6.78
C GLY A 249 0.65 -22.51 6.51
N PHE A 250 -0.27 -21.62 6.87
CA PHE A 250 -1.71 -21.79 6.61
C PHE A 250 -2.32 -20.56 5.95
N PHE A 251 -3.52 -20.71 5.36
CA PHE A 251 -4.30 -19.59 4.85
C PHE A 251 -5.44 -19.26 5.82
N ALA A 252 -5.53 -18.01 6.24
CA ALA A 252 -6.55 -17.55 7.18
C ALA A 252 -7.62 -16.71 6.47
N PHE A 253 -8.84 -17.23 6.40
CA PHE A 253 -10.03 -16.40 6.21
C PHE A 253 -10.43 -15.77 7.54
N SER A 254 -11.30 -14.77 7.49
CA SER A 254 -11.84 -14.08 8.66
C SER A 254 -12.58 -15.03 9.62
N ASN A 255 -13.16 -16.12 9.07
CA ASN A 255 -14.04 -17.06 9.75
C ASN A 255 -13.60 -18.54 9.66
N LYS A 256 -12.50 -18.86 8.96
CA LYS A 256 -12.00 -20.23 8.82
C LYS A 256 -10.50 -20.26 8.51
N ILE A 257 -9.80 -21.31 8.92
CA ILE A 257 -8.39 -21.55 8.58
C ILE A 257 -8.30 -22.75 7.63
N VAL A 258 -7.46 -22.61 6.59
CA VAL A 258 -7.01 -23.71 5.73
C VAL A 258 -5.61 -24.11 6.18
N ASN A 259 -5.52 -25.16 7.01
CA ASN A 259 -4.24 -25.69 7.47
C ASN A 259 -3.73 -26.72 6.46
N LEU A 260 -2.59 -26.44 5.82
CA LEU A 260 -1.99 -27.36 4.87
C LEU A 260 -1.22 -28.43 5.63
N LYS A 261 -1.40 -29.70 5.25
CA LYS A 261 -0.57 -30.78 5.78
C LYS A 261 0.80 -30.77 5.10
N THR A 262 1.80 -31.28 5.80
CA THR A 262 3.20 -31.30 5.36
C THR A 262 3.52 -32.45 4.41
N ASP A 263 2.67 -33.48 4.37
CA ASP A 263 2.65 -34.49 3.31
C ASP A 263 1.73 -34.03 2.18
N ASP A 264 1.87 -34.57 0.97
CA ASP A 264 1.04 -34.21 -0.21
C ASP A 264 -0.47 -34.57 -0.06
N SER A 265 -0.95 -34.77 1.17
CA SER A 265 -2.34 -35.00 1.49
C SER A 265 -3.15 -33.69 1.52
N ARG A 266 -4.46 -33.79 1.31
CA ARG A 266 -5.35 -32.63 1.39
C ARG A 266 -5.28 -32.02 2.79
N GLY A 267 -5.07 -30.71 2.83
CA GLY A 267 -5.12 -29.92 4.07
C GLY A 267 -6.47 -30.02 4.78
N GLU A 268 -6.52 -29.56 6.02
CA GLU A 268 -7.73 -29.53 6.83
C GLU A 268 -8.33 -28.11 6.91
N LEU A 269 -9.65 -28.07 7.07
CA LEU A 269 -10.37 -26.84 7.37
C LEU A 269 -10.63 -26.78 8.87
N VAL A 270 -10.11 -25.74 9.52
CA VAL A 270 -10.24 -25.53 10.96
C VAL A 270 -11.20 -24.38 11.21
N ASP A 271 -12.23 -24.63 12.01
CA ASP A 271 -13.19 -23.62 12.45
C ASP A 271 -12.67 -22.85 13.67
N PHE A 272 -12.90 -21.54 13.67
CA PHE A 272 -12.77 -20.76 14.90
C PHE A 272 -13.91 -21.15 15.85
N ASN A 273 -13.60 -21.25 17.14
CA ASN A 273 -14.62 -21.45 18.15
C ASN A 273 -15.49 -20.19 18.35
N GLU A 274 -16.45 -20.25 19.28
CA GLU A 274 -17.36 -19.15 19.58
C GLU A 274 -16.66 -17.84 19.98
N TYR A 275 -15.43 -17.91 20.51
CA TYR A 275 -14.62 -16.76 20.91
C TYR A 275 -13.71 -16.24 19.80
N GLY A 276 -13.67 -16.90 18.64
CA GLY A 276 -12.91 -16.48 17.47
C GLY A 276 -11.48 -17.02 17.42
N TYR A 277 -11.09 -18.01 18.24
CA TYR A 277 -9.75 -18.62 18.15
C TYR A 277 -9.79 -20.09 17.73
N ALA A 278 -8.71 -20.56 17.12
CA ALA A 278 -8.54 -21.92 16.61
C ALA A 278 -7.11 -22.42 16.88
N ASP A 279 -6.97 -23.72 17.18
CA ASP A 279 -5.66 -24.36 17.27
C ASP A 279 -5.18 -24.78 15.87
N VAL A 280 -3.94 -24.43 15.55
CA VAL A 280 -3.25 -24.87 14.35
C VAL A 280 -1.89 -25.41 14.76
N ASN A 281 -1.72 -26.72 14.64
CA ASN A 281 -0.48 -27.42 14.97
C ASN A 281 0.02 -27.13 16.41
N GLY A 282 -0.89 -27.05 17.38
CA GLY A 282 -0.58 -26.81 18.80
C GLY A 282 -0.35 -25.33 19.17
N THR A 283 -0.65 -24.40 18.26
CA THR A 283 -0.62 -22.95 18.51
C THR A 283 -1.98 -22.34 18.24
N ASN A 284 -2.51 -21.54 19.18
CA ASN A 284 -3.79 -20.87 19.01
C ASN A 284 -3.65 -19.57 18.19
N PHE A 285 -4.54 -19.35 17.24
CA PHE A 285 -4.66 -18.11 16.48
C PHE A 285 -6.04 -17.49 16.65
N LEU A 286 -6.08 -16.17 16.87
CA LEU A 286 -7.30 -15.40 17.12
C LEU A 286 -7.67 -14.56 15.90
N SER A 287 -8.90 -14.73 15.43
CA SER A 287 -9.60 -13.84 14.51
C SER A 287 -10.73 -13.14 15.25
N MET A 288 -10.56 -11.85 15.54
CA MET A 288 -11.58 -11.08 16.26
C MET A 288 -12.88 -10.94 15.45
N SER A 289 -12.79 -10.89 14.11
CA SER A 289 -13.98 -10.87 13.24
C SER A 289 -14.82 -12.15 13.35
N ALA A 290 -14.22 -13.30 13.68
CA ALA A 290 -14.96 -14.55 13.89
C ALA A 290 -15.65 -14.62 15.25
N SER A 291 -15.24 -13.77 16.21
CA SER A 291 -15.68 -13.85 17.60
C SER A 291 -17.14 -13.44 17.78
N SER A 292 -17.89 -14.20 18.57
CA SER A 292 -19.23 -13.82 19.02
C SER A 292 -19.25 -12.50 19.81
N ILE A 293 -18.12 -12.11 20.41
CA ILE A 293 -17.94 -10.83 21.11
C ILE A 293 -18.28 -9.64 20.20
N GLN A 294 -18.01 -9.74 18.91
CA GLN A 294 -18.30 -8.67 17.95
C GLN A 294 -19.77 -8.62 17.52
N LYS A 295 -20.60 -9.62 17.82
CA LYS A 295 -22.02 -9.63 17.44
C LYS A 295 -22.87 -8.65 18.26
N GLU A 296 -22.42 -8.28 19.45
CA GLU A 296 -23.09 -7.31 20.32
C GLU A 296 -22.64 -5.86 20.09
N VAL A 297 -21.57 -5.66 19.31
CA VAL A 297 -21.07 -4.34 18.92
C VAL A 297 -22.00 -3.75 17.85
N ARG A 298 -22.33 -2.46 17.96
CA ARG A 298 -23.10 -1.78 16.92
C ARG A 298 -22.31 -1.77 15.63
N ALA A 299 -22.99 -1.91 14.49
CA ALA A 299 -22.33 -1.96 13.18
C ALA A 299 -21.39 -0.75 12.93
N GLU A 300 -21.74 0.44 13.42
CA GLU A 300 -20.94 1.67 13.29
C GLU A 300 -19.60 1.62 14.06
N ASP A 301 -19.48 0.73 15.04
CA ASP A 301 -18.30 0.55 15.89
C ASP A 301 -17.49 -0.72 15.54
N ASP A 302 -17.90 -1.51 14.52
CA ASP A 302 -17.19 -2.75 14.11
C ASP A 302 -15.89 -2.42 13.36
N ILE A 303 -14.80 -2.28 14.11
CA ILE A 303 -13.46 -2.05 13.57
C ILE A 303 -12.92 -3.22 12.72
N TYR A 304 -13.56 -4.40 12.77
CA TYR A 304 -13.19 -5.60 12.03
C TYR A 304 -14.08 -5.85 10.79
N GLU A 305 -14.97 -4.93 10.43
CA GLU A 305 -15.84 -5.04 9.24
C GLU A 305 -15.05 -5.41 7.99
N ASN A 306 -13.93 -4.72 7.75
CA ASN A 306 -13.10 -4.95 6.57
C ASN A 306 -12.52 -6.37 6.49
N ASP A 307 -12.30 -7.04 7.62
CA ASP A 307 -11.78 -8.41 7.64
C ASP A 307 -12.78 -9.40 7.06
N ARG A 308 -14.07 -9.16 7.30
CA ARG A 308 -15.16 -10.04 6.86
C ARG A 308 -15.29 -10.11 5.34
N TYR A 309 -14.67 -9.19 4.59
CA TYR A 309 -14.56 -9.33 3.15
C TYR A 309 -13.80 -10.59 2.74
N LEU A 310 -12.75 -11.01 3.46
CA LEU A 310 -12.02 -12.25 3.16
C LEU A 310 -12.57 -13.40 4.00
N SER A 311 -13.79 -13.84 3.67
CA SER A 311 -14.47 -14.95 4.37
C SER A 311 -14.55 -16.21 3.53
N TYR A 312 -14.50 -17.35 4.21
CA TYR A 312 -14.77 -18.64 3.60
C TYR A 312 -16.28 -18.84 3.46
N TYR A 313 -16.69 -19.22 2.26
CA TYR A 313 -18.03 -19.70 1.92
C TYR A 313 -17.88 -21.07 1.29
N ASN A 314 -18.80 -22.00 1.58
CA ASN A 314 -18.79 -23.29 0.91
C ASN A 314 -18.97 -23.07 -0.60
N PRO A 315 -18.04 -23.54 -1.44
CA PRO A 315 -18.05 -23.23 -2.87
C PRO A 315 -19.26 -23.91 -3.53
N SER A 316 -20.07 -23.13 -4.24
CA SER A 316 -21.16 -23.64 -5.09
C SER A 316 -20.69 -24.00 -6.52
N VAL A 317 -19.45 -23.66 -6.86
CA VAL A 317 -18.78 -23.92 -8.13
C VAL A 317 -17.33 -24.32 -7.91
N SER A 318 -16.74 -25.08 -8.83
CA SER A 318 -15.29 -25.31 -8.89
C SER A 318 -14.54 -24.12 -9.49
N PHE A 319 -13.21 -24.07 -9.31
CA PHE A 319 -12.38 -23.07 -9.96
C PHE A 319 -12.43 -23.20 -11.48
N SER A 320 -12.48 -24.42 -12.02
CA SER A 320 -12.64 -24.66 -13.46
C SER A 320 -13.95 -24.07 -14.01
N GLU A 321 -15.06 -24.21 -13.29
CA GLU A 321 -16.35 -23.62 -13.69
C GLU A 321 -16.34 -22.10 -13.62
N TRP A 322 -15.78 -21.53 -12.54
CA TRP A 322 -15.57 -20.09 -12.42
C TRP A 322 -14.68 -19.56 -13.55
N ALA A 323 -13.58 -20.24 -13.85
CA ALA A 323 -12.65 -19.86 -14.92
C ALA A 323 -13.33 -19.86 -16.29
N ARG A 324 -14.19 -20.86 -16.55
CA ARG A 324 -15.00 -20.93 -17.78
C ARG A 324 -15.96 -19.75 -17.87
N LEU A 325 -16.62 -19.36 -16.78
CA LEU A 325 -17.50 -18.18 -16.77
C LEU A 325 -16.72 -16.89 -16.99
N MET A 326 -15.58 -16.71 -16.31
CA MET A 326 -14.68 -15.58 -16.55
C MET A 326 -14.29 -15.45 -18.02
N SER A 327 -13.96 -16.56 -18.67
CA SER A 327 -13.58 -16.60 -20.09
C SER A 327 -14.77 -16.35 -21.02
N ALA A 328 -15.96 -16.80 -20.67
CA ALA A 328 -17.16 -16.57 -21.45
C ALA A 328 -17.69 -15.13 -21.36
N VAL A 329 -17.36 -14.42 -20.27
CA VAL A 329 -17.80 -13.03 -20.03
C VAL A 329 -16.77 -12.02 -20.55
N TYR A 330 -15.49 -12.30 -20.39
CA TYR A 330 -14.39 -11.37 -20.66
C TYR A 330 -13.44 -11.83 -21.78
N ASP A 331 -13.82 -12.86 -22.54
CA ASP A 331 -13.03 -13.44 -23.63
C ASP A 331 -11.59 -13.76 -23.19
N LYS A 332 -10.58 -13.42 -24.01
CA LYS A 332 -9.16 -13.63 -23.70
C LYS A 332 -8.70 -12.84 -22.47
N SER A 333 -9.31 -11.70 -22.15
CA SER A 333 -8.99 -10.98 -20.90
C SER A 333 -9.44 -11.77 -19.68
N GLY A 334 -10.49 -12.58 -19.82
CA GLY A 334 -10.90 -13.59 -18.85
C GLY A 334 -9.80 -14.62 -18.57
N TRP A 335 -9.07 -15.06 -19.61
CA TRP A 335 -7.94 -15.99 -19.45
C TRP A 335 -6.85 -15.38 -18.58
N MET A 336 -6.50 -14.11 -18.84
CA MET A 336 -5.53 -13.40 -18.02
C MET A 336 -6.01 -13.18 -16.59
N GLY A 337 -7.32 -12.94 -16.39
CA GLY A 337 -7.90 -12.78 -15.06
C GLY A 337 -7.81 -14.05 -14.22
N VAL A 338 -8.09 -15.21 -14.85
CA VAL A 338 -7.91 -16.54 -14.24
C VAL A 338 -6.45 -16.77 -13.87
N ALA A 339 -5.52 -16.50 -14.78
CA ALA A 339 -4.10 -16.68 -14.52
C ALA A 339 -3.57 -15.72 -13.43
N TYR A 340 -4.06 -14.48 -13.41
CA TYR A 340 -3.66 -13.49 -12.40
C TYR A 340 -4.21 -13.81 -11.00
N ALA A 341 -5.39 -14.44 -10.91
CA ALA A 341 -5.89 -14.97 -9.64
C ALA A 341 -4.91 -15.99 -9.04
N LEU A 342 -4.35 -16.90 -9.86
CA LEU A 342 -3.32 -17.84 -9.42
C LEU A 342 -2.07 -17.11 -8.92
N VAL A 343 -1.56 -16.14 -9.70
CA VAL A 343 -0.42 -15.31 -9.28
C VAL A 343 -0.70 -14.64 -7.93
N SER A 344 -1.92 -14.15 -7.72
CA SER A 344 -2.32 -13.47 -6.49
C SER A 344 -2.32 -14.40 -5.28
N LEU A 345 -2.91 -15.59 -5.40
CA LEU A 345 -2.98 -16.59 -4.32
C LEU A 345 -1.59 -17.10 -3.91
N PHE A 346 -0.64 -17.11 -4.83
CA PHE A 346 0.73 -17.58 -4.64
C PHE A 346 1.78 -16.46 -4.74
N ARG A 347 1.38 -15.20 -4.46
CA ARG A 347 2.26 -14.02 -4.59
C ARG A 347 3.59 -14.23 -3.90
N ASP A 348 3.59 -14.70 -2.66
CA ASP A 348 4.83 -14.90 -1.90
C ASP A 348 5.76 -15.96 -2.51
N VAL A 349 5.23 -16.95 -3.24
CA VAL A 349 6.04 -17.93 -4.00
C VAL A 349 6.66 -17.27 -5.22
N VAL A 350 5.84 -16.55 -6.01
CA VAL A 350 6.29 -15.78 -7.18
C VAL A 350 7.41 -14.82 -6.77
N PHE A 351 7.19 -14.11 -5.66
CA PHE A 351 8.08 -13.07 -5.17
C PHE A 351 9.43 -13.62 -4.70
N LYS A 352 9.48 -14.84 -4.13
CA LYS A 352 10.72 -15.46 -3.62
C LYS A 352 11.78 -15.73 -4.69
N VAL A 353 11.41 -15.85 -5.96
CA VAL A 353 12.36 -16.18 -7.04
C VAL A 353 13.20 -14.97 -7.41
N ASP A 354 12.54 -13.83 -7.66
CA ASP A 354 13.17 -12.67 -8.30
C ASP A 354 12.86 -11.33 -7.63
N ASN A 355 12.22 -11.36 -6.46
CA ASN A 355 11.79 -10.18 -5.70
C ASN A 355 10.90 -9.23 -6.51
N PHE A 356 10.07 -9.76 -7.40
CA PHE A 356 9.02 -8.99 -8.06
C PHE A 356 7.71 -9.77 -8.18
N CYS A 357 6.61 -9.04 -8.32
CA CYS A 357 5.33 -9.60 -8.73
C CYS A 357 4.61 -8.57 -9.63
N PRO A 358 4.14 -8.94 -10.83
CA PRO A 358 3.47 -8.01 -11.72
C PRO A 358 2.17 -7.48 -11.13
N LEU A 359 1.81 -6.27 -11.52
CA LEU A 359 0.47 -5.70 -11.26
C LEU A 359 -0.45 -6.06 -12.42
N LEU A 360 -1.77 -6.09 -12.20
CA LEU A 360 -2.75 -6.18 -13.29
C LEU A 360 -3.31 -4.79 -13.57
N TYR A 361 -3.42 -4.39 -14.84
CA TYR A 361 -3.94 -3.08 -15.20
C TYR A 361 -5.01 -3.22 -16.29
N ALA A 362 -6.27 -3.04 -15.89
CA ALA A 362 -7.41 -2.97 -16.79
C ALA A 362 -7.66 -1.52 -17.21
N TYR A 363 -7.53 -1.21 -18.49
CA TYR A 363 -7.69 0.15 -19.01
C TYR A 363 -8.66 0.22 -20.19
N GLY A 364 -9.20 1.40 -20.46
CA GLY A 364 -10.11 1.62 -21.59
C GLY A 364 -11.24 2.61 -21.30
N ALA A 365 -12.11 2.79 -22.28
CA ALA A 365 -13.20 3.77 -22.22
C ALA A 365 -14.14 3.54 -21.03
N VAL A 366 -14.88 4.60 -20.67
CA VAL A 366 -15.97 4.50 -19.68
C VAL A 366 -17.00 3.46 -20.17
N GLN A 367 -17.63 2.73 -19.25
CA GLN A 367 -18.61 1.67 -19.55
C GLN A 367 -18.10 0.46 -20.37
N ALA A 368 -16.79 0.33 -20.60
CA ALA A 368 -16.19 -0.81 -21.29
C ALA A 368 -16.13 -2.14 -20.50
N GLY A 369 -16.59 -2.15 -19.23
CA GLY A 369 -16.57 -3.36 -18.39
C GLY A 369 -15.28 -3.61 -17.59
N LYS A 370 -14.26 -2.75 -17.72
CA LYS A 370 -12.96 -2.86 -17.02
C LYS A 370 -13.07 -2.97 -15.49
N SER A 371 -13.93 -2.17 -14.85
CA SER A 371 -14.12 -2.21 -13.39
C SER A 371 -14.80 -3.51 -12.97
N LYS A 372 -15.78 -3.99 -13.75
CA LYS A 372 -16.46 -5.27 -13.49
C LYS A 372 -15.52 -6.45 -13.65
N TYR A 373 -14.62 -6.42 -14.62
CA TYR A 373 -13.57 -7.42 -14.75
C TYR A 373 -12.67 -7.48 -13.50
N ALA A 374 -12.14 -6.33 -13.06
CA ALA A 374 -11.29 -6.25 -11.88
C ALA A 374 -12.02 -6.71 -10.59
N GLU A 375 -13.28 -6.30 -10.43
CA GLU A 375 -14.17 -6.78 -9.36
C GLU A 375 -14.33 -8.31 -9.40
N SER A 376 -14.54 -8.91 -10.58
CA SER A 376 -14.73 -10.36 -10.69
C SER A 376 -13.47 -11.17 -10.32
N VAL A 377 -12.28 -10.66 -10.67
CA VAL A 377 -11.01 -11.23 -10.22
C VAL A 377 -10.85 -11.12 -8.69
N SER A 378 -11.23 -9.97 -8.14
CA SER A 378 -11.21 -9.71 -6.69
C SER A 378 -12.22 -10.58 -5.93
N ASN A 379 -13.43 -10.76 -6.49
CA ASN A 379 -14.54 -11.44 -5.84
C ASN A 379 -14.35 -12.96 -5.70
N LEU A 380 -13.39 -13.55 -6.42
CA LEU A 380 -12.93 -14.90 -6.13
C LEU A 380 -12.34 -15.02 -4.71
N PHE A 381 -11.73 -13.93 -4.20
CA PHE A 381 -11.12 -13.87 -2.87
C PHE A 381 -12.04 -13.21 -1.85
N PHE A 382 -12.66 -12.11 -2.24
CA PHE A 382 -13.42 -11.25 -1.35
C PHE A 382 -14.93 -11.34 -1.60
N HIS A 383 -15.73 -11.23 -0.55
CA HIS A 383 -17.18 -11.09 -0.66
C HIS A 383 -17.55 -9.62 -0.84
N GLU A 384 -17.69 -9.17 -2.09
CA GLU A 384 -18.15 -7.82 -2.46
C GLU A 384 -17.31 -6.67 -1.85
N MET A 385 -15.99 -6.86 -1.71
CA MET A 385 -15.12 -5.78 -1.22
C MET A 385 -15.10 -4.61 -2.22
N PRO A 386 -15.41 -3.37 -1.80
CA PRO A 386 -15.39 -2.23 -2.70
C PRO A 386 -13.96 -1.90 -3.13
N ALA A 387 -13.79 -1.56 -4.40
CA ALA A 387 -12.53 -1.06 -4.93
C ALA A 387 -12.11 0.26 -4.25
N PHE A 388 -10.82 0.44 -4.04
CA PHE A 388 -10.29 1.67 -3.44
C PHE A 388 -10.23 2.78 -4.50
N ASN A 389 -10.87 3.93 -4.25
CA ASN A 389 -10.84 5.07 -5.16
C ASN A 389 -9.55 5.89 -4.96
N LEU A 390 -8.69 5.94 -5.98
CA LEU A 390 -7.39 6.63 -5.95
C LEU A 390 -7.48 8.17 -5.94
N ASN A 391 -8.68 8.75 -6.11
CA ASN A 391 -8.88 10.19 -6.11
C ASN A 391 -9.56 10.71 -4.83
N GLN A 392 -10.09 9.82 -3.97
CA GLN A 392 -10.90 10.19 -2.80
C GLN A 392 -10.43 9.59 -1.46
N GLY A 393 -9.46 8.68 -1.48
CA GLY A 393 -9.02 7.98 -0.27
C GLY A 393 -8.11 8.77 0.68
N THR A 394 -7.86 8.20 1.87
CA THR A 394 -6.83 8.68 2.80
C THR A 394 -5.59 7.79 2.73
N ASP A 395 -4.43 8.30 3.11
CA ASP A 395 -3.18 7.52 3.09
C ASP A 395 -3.26 6.30 4.02
N PHE A 396 -3.91 6.48 5.19
CA PHE A 396 -4.11 5.38 6.12
C PHE A 396 -4.90 4.24 5.48
N ALA A 397 -6.01 4.56 4.79
CA ALA A 397 -6.83 3.56 4.12
C ALA A 397 -6.09 2.91 2.93
N PHE A 398 -5.37 3.71 2.13
CA PHE A 398 -4.59 3.22 0.99
C PHE A 398 -3.52 2.19 1.43
N PHE A 399 -2.68 2.55 2.40
CA PHE A 399 -1.61 1.65 2.84
C PHE A 399 -2.14 0.48 3.69
N SER A 400 -3.25 0.66 4.42
CA SER A 400 -3.93 -0.45 5.11
C SER A 400 -4.40 -1.51 4.11
N ARG A 401 -4.99 -1.10 2.98
CA ARG A 401 -5.39 -2.01 1.89
C ARG A 401 -4.21 -2.79 1.30
N LEU A 402 -3.03 -2.19 1.20
CA LEU A 402 -1.82 -2.87 0.74
C LEU A 402 -1.24 -3.89 1.74
N GLU A 403 -1.45 -3.67 3.03
CA GLU A 403 -0.86 -4.48 4.11
C GLU A 403 -1.79 -5.61 4.59
N ARG A 404 -3.10 -5.37 4.65
CA ARG A 404 -4.04 -6.20 5.44
C ARG A 404 -4.23 -7.62 4.90
N PHE A 405 -4.28 -7.78 3.58
CA PHE A 405 -4.60 -9.06 2.93
C PHE A 405 -3.38 -9.61 2.20
N ARG A 406 -2.79 -10.69 2.73
CA ARG A 406 -1.63 -11.35 2.11
C ARG A 406 -2.09 -12.33 1.03
N ASN A 407 -1.44 -12.26 -0.13
CA ASN A 407 -1.75 -13.11 -1.28
C ASN A 407 -3.20 -12.98 -1.77
N CYS A 408 -3.70 -11.75 -1.86
CA CYS A 408 -5.01 -11.45 -2.43
C CYS A 408 -4.91 -10.25 -3.39
N PRO A 409 -5.73 -10.17 -4.46
CA PRO A 409 -5.74 -9.06 -5.40
C PRO A 409 -6.60 -7.90 -4.90
N VAL A 410 -5.99 -6.75 -4.63
CA VAL A 410 -6.70 -5.54 -4.19
C VAL A 410 -6.88 -4.58 -5.35
N VAL A 411 -8.13 -4.15 -5.58
CA VAL A 411 -8.50 -3.27 -6.69
C VAL A 411 -8.39 -1.80 -6.30
N PHE A 412 -7.66 -1.04 -7.11
CA PHE A 412 -7.51 0.41 -7.06
C PHE A 412 -8.11 1.01 -8.33
N ASN A 413 -9.22 1.74 -8.18
CA ASN A 413 -10.01 2.28 -9.28
C ASN A 413 -9.76 3.78 -9.47
N GLU A 414 -10.15 4.28 -10.65
CA GLU A 414 -9.98 5.68 -11.08
C GLU A 414 -8.51 6.12 -11.12
N PHE A 415 -7.62 5.21 -11.54
CA PHE A 415 -6.22 5.57 -11.75
C PHE A 415 -6.10 6.58 -12.91
N ASP A 416 -5.58 7.75 -12.57
CA ASP A 416 -5.17 8.82 -13.47
C ASP A 416 -3.82 9.36 -12.99
N GLU A 417 -2.82 9.36 -13.85
CA GLU A 417 -1.45 9.77 -13.53
C GLU A 417 -1.30 11.25 -13.14
N ASN A 418 -2.29 12.08 -13.50
CA ASN A 418 -2.35 13.51 -13.18
C ASN A 418 -3.13 13.80 -11.89
N ALA A 419 -4.05 12.91 -11.49
CA ALA A 419 -4.87 13.10 -10.29
C ALA A 419 -4.33 12.34 -9.07
N ILE A 420 -3.63 11.20 -9.29
CA ILE A 420 -3.10 10.38 -8.21
C ILE A 420 -2.03 11.12 -7.39
N LYS A 421 -2.08 10.94 -6.06
CA LYS A 421 -1.03 11.43 -5.16
C LYS A 421 0.33 10.82 -5.50
N GLU A 422 1.38 11.63 -5.45
CA GLU A 422 2.73 11.19 -5.81
C GLU A 422 3.23 10.03 -4.94
N GLU A 423 2.91 10.05 -3.64
CA GLU A 423 3.26 8.97 -2.72
C GLU A 423 2.57 7.64 -3.05
N TRP A 424 1.35 7.68 -3.59
CA TRP A 424 0.60 6.47 -3.99
C TRP A 424 1.11 5.96 -5.32
N PHE A 425 1.46 6.85 -6.26
CA PHE A 425 2.13 6.45 -7.50
C PHE A 425 3.46 5.74 -7.24
N ARG A 426 4.26 6.27 -6.30
CA ARG A 426 5.50 5.60 -5.83
C ARG A 426 5.20 4.26 -5.14
N ALA A 427 4.14 4.18 -4.34
CA ALA A 427 3.73 2.94 -3.69
C ALA A 427 3.27 1.86 -4.70
N LEU A 428 2.61 2.23 -5.79
CA LEU A 428 2.26 1.30 -6.88
C LEU A 428 3.53 0.75 -7.56
N LYS A 429 4.54 1.60 -7.78
CA LYS A 429 5.87 1.15 -8.26
C LYS A 429 6.51 0.19 -7.26
N ALA A 430 6.50 0.54 -5.98
CA ALA A 430 7.06 -0.28 -4.89
C ALA A 430 6.30 -1.60 -4.68
N ALA A 431 5.00 -1.68 -5.00
CA ALA A 431 4.20 -2.90 -4.87
C ALA A 431 4.71 -4.02 -5.78
N PHE A 432 5.25 -3.66 -6.95
CA PHE A 432 5.92 -4.57 -7.87
C PHE A 432 7.19 -5.15 -7.26
N ASP A 433 8.02 -4.29 -6.65
CA ASP A 433 9.31 -4.61 -6.02
C ASP A 433 9.15 -5.10 -4.56
N GLY A 434 7.91 -5.22 -4.05
CA GLY A 434 7.57 -5.61 -2.67
C GLY A 434 8.15 -4.71 -1.57
N GLU A 435 8.62 -3.52 -1.90
CA GLU A 435 9.26 -2.59 -0.99
C GLU A 435 8.21 -1.92 -0.08
N GLY A 436 8.30 -2.19 1.22
CA GLY A 436 7.44 -1.55 2.22
C GLY A 436 7.86 -0.11 2.52
N ARG A 437 6.94 0.68 3.08
CA ARG A 437 7.21 2.05 3.53
C ARG A 437 7.64 2.08 4.98
N GLU A 438 8.66 2.85 5.32
CA GLU A 438 9.02 3.14 6.70
C GLU A 438 8.05 4.14 7.35
N LYS A 439 7.51 3.79 8.52
CA LYS A 439 6.68 4.67 9.35
C LYS A 439 7.37 4.90 10.68
N GLY A 440 7.70 6.16 10.97
CA GLY A 440 8.20 6.56 12.29
C GLY A 440 7.08 6.48 13.33
N ARG A 441 7.33 5.85 14.49
CA ARG A 441 6.51 6.08 15.68
C ARG A 441 7.08 7.29 16.41
N GLY A 442 6.22 8.21 16.86
CA GLY A 442 6.60 9.42 17.63
C GLY A 442 7.25 9.15 19.01
N GLN A 443 7.58 7.91 19.34
CA GLN A 443 8.45 7.57 20.47
C GLN A 443 9.82 7.15 19.93
N LYS A 444 10.88 7.73 20.51
CA LYS A 444 12.29 7.56 20.11
C LYS A 444 12.62 6.10 19.75
N ASP A 445 13.12 5.92 18.52
CA ASP A 445 13.90 4.78 18.01
C ASP A 445 13.20 3.47 17.59
N LYS A 446 11.92 3.49 17.18
CA LYS A 446 11.33 2.33 16.46
C LYS A 446 10.59 2.73 15.19
N THR A 447 11.27 2.59 14.05
CA THR A 447 10.66 2.62 12.72
C THR A 447 9.95 1.29 12.46
N LYS A 448 8.66 1.32 12.09
CA LYS A 448 7.94 0.13 11.64
C LYS A 448 7.78 0.22 10.12
N THR A 449 8.29 -0.76 9.40
CA THR A 449 8.05 -0.86 7.95
C THR A 449 6.66 -1.45 7.71
N GLN A 450 5.79 -0.67 7.08
CA GLN A 450 4.51 -1.11 6.57
C GLN A 450 4.74 -1.88 5.27
N LYS A 451 4.44 -3.19 5.30
CA LYS A 451 4.73 -4.11 4.18
C LYS A 451 3.61 -4.09 3.14
N ILE A 452 3.96 -4.40 1.89
CA ILE A 452 3.00 -4.67 0.83
C ILE A 452 2.82 -6.19 0.72
N ASN A 453 1.64 -6.68 1.12
CA ASN A 453 1.34 -8.11 1.22
C ASN A 453 0.42 -8.61 0.11
N CYS A 454 -0.30 -7.71 -0.57
CA CYS A 454 -1.27 -8.04 -1.62
C CYS A 454 -0.67 -7.92 -3.04
N THR A 455 -1.39 -8.47 -4.03
CA THR A 455 -1.22 -8.06 -5.43
C THR A 455 -2.14 -6.88 -5.73
N VAL A 456 -1.79 -6.10 -6.74
CA VAL A 456 -2.49 -4.85 -7.07
C VAL A 456 -3.20 -4.99 -8.41
N VAL A 457 -4.47 -4.61 -8.47
CA VAL A 457 -5.23 -4.45 -9.72
C VAL A 457 -5.53 -2.97 -9.90
N ILE A 458 -5.03 -2.37 -10.97
CA ILE A 458 -5.24 -0.97 -11.33
C ILE A 458 -6.35 -0.91 -12.37
N VAL A 459 -7.29 0.03 -12.20
CA VAL A 459 -8.32 0.33 -13.18
C VAL A 459 -8.23 1.81 -13.54
N GLY A 460 -8.04 2.11 -14.83
CA GLY A 460 -7.90 3.48 -15.32
C GLY A 460 -8.49 3.66 -16.72
N GLN A 461 -8.57 4.90 -17.20
CA GLN A 461 -9.09 5.17 -18.56
C GLN A 461 -7.99 5.07 -19.61
N TYR A 462 -6.81 5.63 -19.31
CA TYR A 462 -5.65 5.68 -20.19
C TYR A 462 -4.47 4.95 -19.57
N LEU A 463 -3.49 4.54 -20.39
CA LEU A 463 -2.22 4.01 -19.90
C LEU A 463 -1.36 5.14 -19.32
N SER A 464 -0.58 4.82 -18.29
CA SER A 464 0.35 5.79 -17.72
C SER A 464 1.59 5.91 -18.58
N SER A 465 1.92 7.14 -18.98
CA SER A 465 3.18 7.50 -19.64
C SER A 465 4.21 8.11 -18.67
N LYS A 466 3.76 8.48 -17.46
CA LYS A 466 4.57 9.10 -16.41
C LYS A 466 5.79 8.26 -16.03
N ASP A 467 6.90 8.95 -15.75
CA ASP A 467 8.21 8.39 -15.41
C ASP A 467 8.70 7.32 -16.42
N ASP A 468 8.60 7.58 -17.73
CA ASP A 468 8.98 6.62 -18.78
C ASP A 468 8.22 5.28 -18.65
N ASN A 469 6.89 5.37 -18.59
CA ASN A 469 6.02 4.20 -18.45
C ASN A 469 6.35 3.33 -17.21
N ALA A 470 6.78 3.94 -16.10
CA ALA A 470 7.30 3.21 -14.94
C ALA A 470 6.27 2.26 -14.32
N VAL A 471 4.99 2.66 -14.25
CA VAL A 471 3.90 1.78 -13.79
C VAL A 471 3.53 0.80 -14.89
N THR A 472 3.32 1.28 -16.12
CA THR A 472 2.91 0.46 -17.27
C THR A 472 3.85 -0.72 -17.54
N THR A 473 5.17 -0.54 -17.44
CA THR A 473 6.16 -1.63 -17.59
C THR A 473 6.14 -2.68 -16.46
N ARG A 474 5.54 -2.37 -15.32
CA ARG A 474 5.35 -3.27 -14.16
C ARG A 474 4.02 -4.03 -14.21
N CYS A 475 3.18 -3.71 -15.19
CA CYS A 475 1.84 -4.26 -15.31
C CYS A 475 1.75 -5.36 -16.38
N ILE A 476 0.75 -6.22 -16.19
CA ILE A 476 0.07 -7.02 -17.21
C ILE A 476 -1.12 -6.16 -17.68
N LEU A 477 -1.27 -5.93 -18.98
CA LEU A 477 -2.23 -4.97 -19.51
C LEU A 477 -3.43 -5.66 -20.17
N GLU A 478 -4.63 -5.29 -19.72
CA GLU A 478 -5.89 -5.70 -20.31
C GLU A 478 -6.67 -4.49 -20.82
N ALA A 479 -6.88 -4.46 -22.13
CA ALA A 479 -7.54 -3.36 -22.82
C ALA A 479 -9.02 -3.70 -23.01
N PHE A 480 -9.89 -2.82 -22.54
CA PHE A 480 -11.34 -2.96 -22.64
C PHE A 480 -11.90 -1.89 -23.59
N ARG A 481 -12.80 -2.32 -24.47
CA ARG A 481 -13.52 -1.45 -25.39
C ARG A 481 -15.01 -1.54 -25.10
N GLU A 482 -15.71 -0.46 -25.37
CA GLU A 482 -17.17 -0.46 -25.27
C GLU A 482 -17.73 -1.47 -26.27
N ASN A 483 -18.61 -2.35 -25.78
CA ASN A 483 -19.31 -3.32 -26.60
C ASN A 483 -20.81 -3.14 -26.40
N ASN A 484 -21.44 -2.47 -27.35
CA ASN A 484 -22.87 -2.17 -27.33
C ASN A 484 -23.74 -3.30 -27.88
N ASN A 485 -23.14 -4.37 -28.40
CA ASN A 485 -23.82 -5.51 -29.01
C ASN A 485 -23.50 -6.81 -28.24
N ARG A 486 -23.89 -6.89 -26.96
CA ARG A 486 -23.79 -8.12 -26.17
C ARG A 486 -24.90 -9.09 -26.56
N THR A 487 -24.55 -10.35 -26.79
CA THR A 487 -25.52 -11.42 -27.04
C THR A 487 -26.27 -11.80 -25.77
N GLU A 488 -27.47 -12.39 -25.89
CA GLU A 488 -28.24 -12.89 -24.73
C GLU A 488 -27.44 -13.91 -23.91
N SER A 489 -26.66 -14.78 -24.57
CA SER A 489 -25.79 -15.73 -23.87
C SER A 489 -24.69 -15.05 -23.05
N GLN A 490 -24.11 -13.94 -23.54
CA GLN A 490 -23.10 -13.18 -22.80
C GLN A 490 -23.71 -12.49 -21.58
N ILE A 491 -24.94 -11.96 -21.72
CA ILE A 491 -25.68 -11.35 -20.62
C ILE A 491 -25.98 -12.41 -19.55
N ALA A 492 -26.51 -13.57 -19.95
CA ALA A 492 -26.81 -14.67 -19.03
C ALA A 492 -25.56 -15.21 -18.31
N ASN A 493 -24.42 -15.33 -19.01
CA ASN A 493 -23.15 -15.72 -18.39
C ASN A 493 -22.66 -14.68 -17.38
N TYR A 494 -22.83 -13.38 -17.68
CA TYR A 494 -22.47 -12.29 -16.79
C TYR A 494 -23.36 -12.29 -15.53
N GLU A 495 -24.67 -12.42 -15.68
CA GLU A 495 -25.61 -12.52 -14.56
C GLU A 495 -25.30 -13.73 -13.66
N ARG A 496 -25.01 -14.88 -14.27
CA ARG A 496 -24.61 -16.09 -13.54
C ARG A 496 -23.30 -15.91 -12.77
N LEU A 497 -22.31 -15.25 -13.38
CA LEU A 497 -21.06 -14.92 -12.69
C LEU A 497 -21.33 -14.01 -11.48
N LYS A 498 -22.16 -12.97 -11.63
CA LYS A 498 -22.50 -12.05 -10.55
C LYS A 498 -23.31 -12.69 -9.42
N GLU A 499 -24.18 -13.64 -9.76
CA GLU A 499 -24.90 -14.43 -8.75
C GLU A 499 -23.94 -15.26 -7.89
N PHE A 500 -22.95 -15.93 -8.50
CA PHE A 500 -21.95 -16.66 -7.73
C PHE A 500 -21.07 -15.74 -6.87
N GLU A 501 -20.67 -14.58 -7.38
CA GLU A 501 -19.92 -13.59 -6.60
C GLU A 501 -20.71 -13.12 -5.37
N LYS A 502 -22.02 -12.89 -5.52
CA LYS A 502 -22.91 -12.47 -4.43
C LYS A 502 -23.08 -13.55 -3.36
N GLN A 503 -23.05 -14.83 -3.74
CA GLN A 503 -23.08 -15.96 -2.81
C GLN A 503 -21.76 -16.15 -2.04
N GLY A 504 -20.66 -15.61 -2.58
CA GLY A 504 -19.31 -15.73 -2.02
C GLY A 504 -18.54 -16.91 -2.63
N LEU A 505 -17.34 -16.62 -3.15
CA LEU A 505 -16.49 -17.59 -3.86
C LEU A 505 -15.26 -18.04 -3.07
N GLY A 506 -15.01 -17.50 -1.87
CA GLY A 506 -13.74 -17.70 -1.15
C GLY A 506 -13.33 -19.16 -0.96
N GLY A 507 -14.28 -20.10 -0.81
CA GLY A 507 -14.00 -21.52 -0.69
C GLY A 507 -13.41 -22.18 -1.95
N VAL A 508 -13.61 -21.57 -3.13
CA VAL A 508 -13.01 -22.03 -4.40
C VAL A 508 -11.49 -22.00 -4.33
N LEU A 509 -10.90 -21.11 -3.53
CA LEU A 509 -9.45 -21.02 -3.37
C LEU A 509 -8.84 -22.26 -2.71
N VAL A 510 -9.62 -23.02 -1.94
CA VAL A 510 -9.12 -24.15 -1.14
C VAL A 510 -8.55 -25.26 -2.04
N GLU A 511 -9.21 -25.55 -3.17
CA GLU A 511 -8.70 -26.59 -4.07
C GLU A 511 -7.36 -26.23 -4.71
N LEU A 512 -7.13 -24.94 -4.95
CA LEU A 512 -5.84 -24.43 -5.44
C LEU A 512 -4.77 -24.48 -4.34
N LEU A 513 -5.12 -24.10 -3.11
CA LEU A 513 -4.21 -24.08 -1.97
C LEU A 513 -3.62 -25.46 -1.66
N TRP A 514 -4.32 -26.56 -1.96
CA TRP A 514 -3.78 -27.92 -1.81
C TRP A 514 -2.56 -28.18 -2.71
N HIS A 515 -2.40 -27.45 -3.81
CA HIS A 515 -1.25 -27.61 -4.72
C HIS A 515 -0.06 -26.72 -4.36
N ARG A 516 -0.13 -25.99 -3.24
CA ARG A 516 0.87 -24.99 -2.87
C ARG A 516 2.28 -25.53 -2.74
N GLN A 517 2.47 -26.69 -2.11
CA GLN A 517 3.80 -27.27 -1.90
C GLN A 517 4.46 -27.64 -3.25
N PHE A 518 3.68 -28.23 -4.15
CA PHE A 518 4.09 -28.49 -5.53
C PHE A 518 4.48 -27.21 -6.26
N ILE A 519 3.63 -26.17 -6.22
CA ILE A 519 3.90 -24.88 -6.85
C ILE A 519 5.18 -24.26 -6.28
N ALA A 520 5.33 -24.18 -4.95
CA ALA A 520 6.49 -23.60 -4.30
C ALA A 520 7.80 -24.31 -4.68
N THR A 521 7.76 -25.62 -4.90
CA THR A 521 8.92 -26.42 -5.29
C THR A 521 9.26 -26.26 -6.77
N LYS A 522 8.25 -26.26 -7.65
CA LYS A 522 8.44 -26.30 -9.11
C LYS A 522 8.46 -24.94 -9.80
N TYR A 523 7.93 -23.90 -9.17
CA TYR A 523 7.82 -22.57 -9.77
C TYR A 523 9.17 -21.99 -10.24
N PRO A 524 10.28 -22.03 -9.48
CA PRO A 524 11.55 -21.45 -9.94
C PRO A 524 12.08 -22.09 -11.24
N GLU A 525 11.97 -23.41 -11.36
CA GLU A 525 12.39 -24.19 -12.53
C GLU A 525 11.53 -23.83 -13.75
N VAL A 526 10.21 -23.98 -13.62
CA VAL A 526 9.26 -23.78 -14.73
C VAL A 526 9.20 -22.32 -15.16
N PHE A 527 9.38 -21.37 -14.24
CA PHE A 527 9.48 -19.94 -14.58
C PHE A 527 10.68 -19.65 -15.47
N GLY A 528 11.87 -20.17 -15.11
CA GLY A 528 13.08 -20.01 -15.90
C GLY A 528 12.97 -20.61 -17.30
N GLU A 529 12.37 -21.79 -17.42
CA GLU A 529 12.09 -22.44 -18.71
C GLU A 529 11.10 -21.62 -19.55
N THR A 530 10.02 -21.15 -18.93
CA THR A 530 8.99 -20.34 -19.60
C THR A 530 9.56 -19.03 -20.14
N CYS A 531 10.42 -18.34 -19.37
CA CYS A 531 11.10 -17.15 -19.85
C CYS A 531 12.02 -17.45 -21.04
N LYS A 532 12.78 -18.55 -21.00
CA LYS A 532 13.67 -18.95 -22.11
C LYS A 532 12.87 -19.25 -23.38
N GLU A 533 11.78 -20.00 -23.26
CA GLU A 533 10.91 -20.36 -24.37
C GLU A 533 10.25 -19.12 -25.00
N MET A 534 9.67 -18.23 -24.16
CA MET A 534 9.06 -16.99 -24.63
C MET A 534 10.09 -16.06 -25.30
N THR A 535 11.29 -15.94 -24.71
CA THR A 535 12.38 -15.12 -25.28
C THR A 535 12.78 -15.63 -26.66
N LYS A 536 12.97 -16.96 -26.80
CA LYS A 536 13.30 -17.59 -28.08
C LYS A 536 12.20 -17.33 -29.11
N SER A 537 10.94 -17.58 -28.76
CA SER A 537 9.79 -17.39 -29.65
C SER A 537 9.67 -15.95 -30.16
N ILE A 538 9.96 -14.95 -29.33
CA ILE A 538 9.92 -13.53 -29.72
C ILE A 538 11.16 -13.15 -30.55
N SER A 539 12.34 -13.67 -30.20
CA SER A 539 13.59 -13.41 -30.93
C SER A 539 13.56 -14.00 -32.35
N ASP A 540 12.90 -15.15 -32.53
CA ASP A 540 12.67 -15.77 -33.85
C ASP A 540 11.84 -14.87 -34.78
N GLU A 541 11.08 -13.90 -34.24
CA GLU A 541 10.35 -12.88 -35.00
C GLU A 541 11.13 -11.55 -35.15
N GLY A 542 12.39 -11.50 -34.72
CA GLY A 542 13.27 -10.33 -34.87
C GLY A 542 12.96 -9.18 -33.91
N VAL A 543 12.15 -9.39 -32.88
CA VAL A 543 11.74 -8.35 -31.93
C VAL A 543 12.56 -8.45 -30.64
N THR A 544 13.08 -7.31 -30.16
CA THR A 544 13.71 -7.22 -28.83
C THR A 544 12.73 -6.59 -27.85
N VAL A 545 12.52 -7.21 -26.69
CA VAL A 545 11.54 -6.76 -25.69
C VAL A 545 12.19 -6.48 -24.35
N LYS A 546 11.70 -5.48 -23.62
CA LYS A 546 12.21 -5.17 -22.26
C LYS A 546 11.98 -6.38 -21.36
N ALA A 547 13.03 -6.82 -20.66
CA ALA A 547 12.99 -8.03 -19.81
C ALA A 547 11.85 -8.01 -18.78
N ARG A 548 11.54 -6.84 -18.19
CA ARG A 548 10.44 -6.70 -17.24
C ARG A 548 9.08 -7.08 -17.84
N ILE A 549 8.79 -6.61 -19.06
CA ILE A 549 7.52 -6.89 -19.74
C ILE A 549 7.38 -8.40 -19.97
N LEU A 550 8.40 -9.03 -20.53
CA LEU A 550 8.43 -10.47 -20.79
C LEU A 550 8.17 -11.27 -19.51
N ARG A 551 8.86 -10.92 -18.42
CA ARG A 551 8.76 -11.61 -17.13
C ARG A 551 7.37 -11.47 -16.48
N ASN A 552 6.69 -10.35 -16.66
CA ASN A 552 5.32 -10.15 -16.14
C ASN A 552 4.36 -11.20 -16.72
N TYR A 553 4.34 -11.36 -18.04
CA TYR A 553 3.46 -12.36 -18.70
C TYR A 553 3.96 -13.79 -18.50
N CYS A 554 5.28 -14.01 -18.39
CA CYS A 554 5.81 -15.33 -18.04
C CYS A 554 5.35 -15.78 -16.65
N THR A 555 5.12 -14.86 -15.72
CA THR A 555 4.61 -15.17 -14.37
C THR A 555 3.24 -15.83 -14.45
N THR A 556 2.30 -15.27 -15.22
CA THR A 556 0.95 -15.85 -15.39
C THR A 556 0.99 -17.15 -16.18
N LEU A 557 1.76 -17.20 -17.26
CA LEU A 557 1.94 -18.42 -18.06
C LEU A 557 2.54 -19.57 -17.24
N THR A 558 3.50 -19.29 -16.36
CA THR A 558 4.10 -20.30 -15.47
C THR A 558 3.07 -20.90 -14.52
N MET A 559 2.19 -20.08 -13.93
CA MET A 559 1.14 -20.57 -13.04
C MET A 559 0.14 -21.46 -13.77
N VAL A 560 -0.24 -21.10 -15.00
CA VAL A 560 -1.09 -21.95 -15.86
C VAL A 560 -0.38 -23.25 -16.18
N LYS A 561 0.89 -23.22 -16.61
CA LYS A 561 1.68 -24.42 -16.91
C LYS A 561 1.74 -25.40 -15.74
N LEU A 562 2.01 -24.91 -14.54
CA LEU A 562 2.11 -25.74 -13.33
C LEU A 562 0.81 -26.44 -12.97
N LEU A 563 -0.33 -25.82 -13.24
CA LEU A 563 -1.64 -26.33 -12.84
C LEU A 563 -2.41 -26.97 -13.99
N ASN A 564 -1.87 -26.98 -15.21
CA ASN A 564 -2.57 -27.46 -16.42
C ASN A 564 -2.97 -28.94 -16.34
N ASP A 565 -2.23 -29.75 -15.59
CA ASP A 565 -2.53 -31.17 -15.35
C ASP A 565 -3.43 -31.40 -14.12
N LYS A 566 -3.71 -30.36 -13.32
CA LYS A 566 -4.47 -30.44 -12.06
C LYS A 566 -5.84 -29.75 -12.14
N ILE A 567 -5.94 -28.72 -12.99
CA ILE A 567 -7.10 -27.87 -13.17
C ILE A 567 -7.44 -27.83 -14.65
N ALA A 568 -8.71 -28.06 -14.98
CA ALA A 568 -9.19 -27.89 -16.34
C ALA A 568 -9.37 -26.39 -16.64
N PHE A 569 -8.45 -25.82 -17.41
CA PHE A 569 -8.57 -24.44 -17.90
C PHE A 569 -9.52 -24.35 -19.11
N PRO A 570 -10.20 -23.22 -19.33
CA PRO A 570 -11.12 -23.01 -20.45
C PRO A 570 -10.41 -22.64 -21.77
N PHE A 571 -9.07 -22.74 -21.80
CA PHE A 571 -8.21 -22.43 -22.94
C PHE A 571 -7.04 -23.42 -22.94
N SER A 572 -6.45 -23.65 -24.11
CA SER A 572 -5.25 -24.48 -24.21
C SER A 572 -4.01 -23.70 -23.76
N LEU A 573 -2.98 -24.44 -23.34
CA LEU A 573 -1.70 -23.83 -22.98
C LEU A 573 -1.06 -23.08 -24.17
N ASP A 574 -1.19 -23.63 -25.38
CA ASP A 574 -0.64 -23.03 -26.61
C ASP A 574 -1.36 -21.72 -26.97
N ASP A 575 -2.69 -21.69 -26.84
CA ASP A 575 -3.47 -20.46 -27.07
C ASP A 575 -3.10 -19.37 -26.07
N PHE A 576 -2.93 -19.75 -24.80
CA PHE A 576 -2.53 -18.80 -23.77
C PHE A 576 -1.09 -18.32 -23.92
N PHE A 577 -0.18 -19.20 -24.36
CA PHE A 577 1.18 -18.82 -24.75
C PHE A 577 1.14 -17.78 -25.88
N GLY A 578 0.39 -18.06 -26.95
CA GLY A 578 0.23 -17.15 -28.08
C GLY A 578 -0.36 -15.80 -27.67
N TYR A 579 -1.35 -15.80 -26.77
CA TYR A 579 -1.92 -14.58 -26.22
C TYR A 579 -0.91 -13.77 -25.39
N CYS A 580 -0.13 -14.42 -24.53
CA CYS A 580 0.93 -13.76 -23.78
C CYS A 580 1.98 -13.14 -24.72
N LYS A 581 2.37 -13.86 -25.78
CA LYS A 581 3.30 -13.36 -26.79
C LYS A 581 2.76 -12.11 -27.49
N GLU A 582 1.53 -12.16 -27.98
CA GLU A 582 0.83 -11.04 -28.62
C GLU A 582 0.85 -9.78 -27.72
N LYS A 583 0.54 -9.96 -26.42
CA LYS A 583 0.53 -8.88 -25.45
C LYS A 583 1.91 -8.30 -25.16
N ILE A 584 2.93 -9.13 -25.04
CA ILE A 584 4.32 -8.69 -24.87
C ILE A 584 4.75 -7.83 -26.07
N MET A 585 4.49 -8.31 -27.29
CA MET A 585 4.85 -7.61 -28.52
C MET A 585 4.12 -6.28 -28.66
N ALA A 586 2.80 -6.27 -28.45
CA ALA A 586 1.98 -5.06 -28.52
C ALA A 586 2.45 -4.00 -27.53
N LEU A 587 2.74 -4.40 -26.28
CA LEU A 587 3.25 -3.47 -25.28
C LEU A 587 4.67 -2.99 -25.60
N SER A 588 5.53 -3.86 -26.12
CA SER A 588 6.88 -3.46 -26.52
C SER A 588 6.84 -2.41 -27.64
N SER A 589 5.99 -2.61 -28.66
CA SER A 589 5.76 -1.63 -29.74
C SER A 589 5.28 -0.30 -29.20
N HIS A 590 4.26 -0.32 -28.33
CA HIS A 590 3.72 0.90 -27.73
C HIS A 590 4.77 1.67 -26.93
N ILE A 591 5.64 0.96 -26.19
CA ILE A 591 6.69 1.60 -25.39
C ILE A 591 7.81 2.16 -26.28
N SER A 592 8.21 1.46 -27.34
CA SER A 592 9.17 2.00 -28.32
C SER A 592 8.63 3.20 -29.09
N GLU A 593 7.34 3.23 -29.41
CA GLU A 593 6.70 4.40 -30.04
C GLU A 593 6.63 5.59 -29.08
N SER A 594 6.49 5.33 -27.78
CA SER A 594 6.55 6.33 -26.71
C SER A 594 7.97 6.72 -26.29
N ASP A 595 9.01 6.17 -26.93
CA ASP A 595 10.39 6.37 -26.52
C ASP A 595 10.70 7.86 -26.50
N SER A 596 11.02 8.32 -25.29
CA SER A 596 11.39 9.70 -24.99
C SER A 596 12.48 10.20 -25.95
N LEU A 597 13.37 9.31 -26.38
CA LEU A 597 14.41 9.63 -27.35
C LEU A 597 13.88 9.79 -28.78
N ALA A 598 12.94 8.95 -29.23
CA ALA A 598 12.28 9.12 -30.53
C ALA A 598 11.47 10.42 -30.60
N SER A 599 10.79 10.76 -29.50
CA SER A 599 10.09 12.06 -29.37
C SER A 599 11.05 13.24 -29.39
N PHE A 600 12.24 13.10 -28.78
CA PHE A 600 13.29 14.11 -28.88
C PHE A 600 13.74 14.28 -30.33
N TRP A 601 14.04 13.19 -31.05
CA TRP A 601 14.49 13.26 -32.44
C TRP A 601 13.44 13.85 -33.40
N LYS A 602 12.18 13.46 -33.28
CA LYS A 602 11.07 14.09 -34.03
C LYS A 602 10.96 15.58 -33.77
N MET A 603 11.22 16.02 -32.53
CA MET A 603 11.27 17.44 -32.21
C MET A 603 12.50 18.12 -32.82
N VAL A 604 13.65 17.44 -32.92
CA VAL A 604 14.83 17.96 -33.63
C VAL A 604 14.53 18.14 -35.13
N GLU A 605 13.86 17.19 -35.77
CA GLU A 605 13.39 17.33 -37.17
C GLU A 605 12.44 18.52 -37.31
N PHE A 606 11.46 18.62 -36.41
CA PHE A 606 10.53 19.74 -36.41
C PHE A 606 11.23 21.10 -36.25
N LEU A 607 12.21 21.19 -35.34
CA LEU A 607 13.00 22.41 -35.15
C LEU A 607 13.89 22.72 -36.36
N LEU A 608 14.39 21.69 -37.05
CA LEU A 608 15.07 21.87 -38.33
C LEU A 608 14.09 22.41 -39.37
N ASP A 609 12.90 21.85 -39.51
CA ASP A 609 11.86 22.30 -40.47
C ASP A 609 11.39 23.73 -40.21
N GLN A 610 11.29 24.14 -38.93
CA GLN A 610 10.95 25.50 -38.53
C GLN A 610 12.11 26.50 -38.67
N GLU A 611 13.25 26.08 -39.25
CA GLU A 611 14.46 26.91 -39.40
C GLU A 611 14.96 27.46 -38.06
N VAL A 612 14.79 26.69 -36.98
CA VAL A 612 15.33 26.97 -35.65
C VAL A 612 16.70 26.31 -35.47
N LEU A 613 16.90 25.14 -36.09
CA LEU A 613 18.20 24.45 -36.15
C LEU A 613 18.79 24.55 -37.55
N PHE A 614 20.12 24.70 -37.64
CA PHE A 614 20.82 24.77 -38.91
C PHE A 614 21.99 23.79 -38.97
N GLU A 615 22.13 23.12 -40.12
CA GLU A 615 23.30 22.29 -40.38
C GLU A 615 24.58 23.13 -40.37
N GLY A 616 25.63 22.61 -39.74
CA GLY A 616 26.88 23.30 -39.48
C GLY A 616 26.88 24.13 -38.19
N CYS A 617 25.73 24.44 -37.58
CA CYS A 617 25.63 25.22 -36.35
C CYS A 617 25.40 24.34 -35.10
N GLU A 618 24.24 23.68 -35.04
CA GLU A 618 23.83 22.83 -33.91
C GLU A 618 24.12 21.34 -34.16
N PHE A 619 24.13 20.93 -35.42
CA PHE A 619 24.51 19.59 -35.84
C PHE A 619 25.25 19.63 -37.18
N LYS A 620 25.91 18.54 -37.57
CA LYS A 620 26.46 18.35 -38.92
C LYS A 620 26.57 16.87 -39.25
N ILE A 621 26.50 16.53 -40.52
CA ILE A 621 26.67 15.16 -41.00
C ILE A 621 27.92 15.10 -41.87
N GLU A 622 28.87 14.21 -41.52
CA GLU A 622 30.11 14.04 -42.26
C GLU A 622 30.38 12.56 -42.52
N THR A 623 30.71 12.20 -43.76
CA THR A 623 31.16 10.84 -44.10
C THR A 623 32.63 10.68 -43.73
N LYS A 624 32.94 9.76 -42.81
CA LYS A 624 34.30 9.55 -42.29
C LYS A 624 34.64 8.07 -42.12
N SER A 625 35.90 7.72 -42.39
CA SER A 625 36.49 6.40 -42.12
C SER A 625 36.97 6.23 -40.67
N ASP A 626 37.08 7.32 -39.92
CA ASP A 626 37.48 7.32 -38.53
C ASP A 626 36.99 8.56 -37.78
N VAL A 627 36.93 8.47 -36.45
CA VAL A 627 36.56 9.59 -35.59
C VAL A 627 37.26 9.51 -34.23
N SER A 628 37.70 10.66 -33.72
CA SER A 628 38.25 10.76 -32.37
C SER A 628 37.13 10.81 -31.32
N ILE A 629 37.17 9.89 -30.36
CA ILE A 629 36.18 9.70 -29.31
C ILE A 629 36.85 9.78 -27.94
N MET A 630 36.18 10.39 -26.96
CA MET A 630 36.62 10.41 -25.57
C MET A 630 36.29 9.11 -24.86
N VAL A 631 37.32 8.45 -24.33
CA VAL A 631 37.17 7.24 -23.48
C VAL A 631 37.21 7.61 -22.00
N ASP A 632 37.94 8.68 -21.65
CA ASP A 632 38.03 9.20 -20.29
C ASP A 632 38.28 10.73 -20.29
N ARG A 633 38.12 11.44 -19.16
CA ARG A 633 38.18 12.92 -19.08
C ARG A 633 39.44 13.53 -19.73
N LYS A 634 40.53 12.77 -19.80
CA LYS A 634 41.83 13.18 -20.37
C LYS A 634 42.31 12.35 -21.57
N LYS A 635 41.63 11.27 -21.98
CA LYS A 635 42.12 10.35 -23.03
C LYS A 635 41.12 10.24 -24.18
N ALA A 636 41.59 10.50 -25.39
CA ALA A 636 40.85 10.31 -26.64
C ALA A 636 41.43 9.14 -27.42
N GLU A 637 40.57 8.34 -28.04
CA GLU A 637 40.91 7.21 -28.89
C GLU A 637 40.32 7.43 -30.28
N VAL A 638 41.04 7.01 -31.33
CA VAL A 638 40.54 7.10 -32.71
C VAL A 638 39.85 5.80 -33.05
N LYS A 639 38.53 5.85 -33.20
CA LYS A 639 37.72 4.72 -33.63
C LYS A 639 37.71 4.69 -35.16
N LYS A 640 38.25 3.62 -35.74
CA LYS A 640 38.26 3.38 -37.19
C LYS A 640 37.08 2.49 -37.58
N PHE A 641 36.52 2.75 -38.75
CA PHE A 641 35.45 1.96 -39.34
C PHE A 641 36.00 1.14 -40.53
N GLU A 642 35.46 -0.05 -40.74
CA GLU A 642 35.84 -0.92 -41.87
C GLU A 642 35.51 -0.25 -43.22
N GLU A 643 34.39 0.48 -43.26
CA GLU A 643 33.96 1.29 -44.39
C GLU A 643 33.62 2.71 -43.94
N PRO A 644 33.74 3.74 -44.81
CA PRO A 644 33.34 5.10 -44.48
C PRO A 644 31.85 5.17 -44.09
N LYS A 645 31.56 5.70 -42.90
CA LYS A 645 30.20 5.83 -42.38
C LYS A 645 29.76 7.29 -42.37
N ARG A 646 28.45 7.55 -42.53
CA ARG A 646 27.88 8.89 -42.32
C ARG A 646 27.72 9.12 -40.82
N LEU A 647 28.41 10.11 -40.29
CA LEU A 647 28.42 10.40 -38.86
C LEU A 647 27.67 11.68 -38.56
N LEU A 648 26.71 11.62 -37.63
CA LEU A 648 26.03 12.78 -37.07
C LEU A 648 26.81 13.31 -35.88
N PHE A 649 27.24 14.57 -35.95
CA PHE A 649 27.81 15.31 -34.82
C PHE A 649 26.76 16.27 -34.27
N LEU A 650 26.26 16.00 -33.06
CA LEU A 650 25.20 16.77 -32.41
C LEU A 650 25.75 17.58 -31.23
N ARG A 651 25.49 18.88 -31.20
CA ARG A 651 25.73 19.73 -30.01
C ARG A 651 24.50 19.71 -29.12
N LEU A 652 24.34 18.66 -28.33
CA LEU A 652 23.21 18.52 -27.43
C LEU A 652 23.03 19.72 -26.48
N ASP A 653 24.14 20.35 -26.07
CA ASP A 653 24.16 21.56 -25.25
C ASP A 653 23.51 22.78 -25.92
N ALA A 654 23.53 22.83 -27.26
CA ALA A 654 22.88 23.88 -28.05
C ALA A 654 21.44 23.49 -28.43
N VAL A 655 21.21 22.21 -28.76
CA VAL A 655 19.90 21.70 -29.19
C VAL A 655 18.91 21.60 -28.03
N HIS A 656 19.35 21.17 -26.85
CA HIS A 656 18.46 20.90 -25.72
C HIS A 656 17.69 22.13 -25.20
N PRO A 657 18.31 23.32 -25.03
CA PRO A 657 17.57 24.53 -24.68
C PRO A 657 16.46 24.90 -25.69
N LEU A 658 16.73 24.74 -26.99
CA LEU A 658 15.77 25.03 -28.07
C LEU A 658 14.59 24.04 -28.05
N TYR A 659 14.89 22.77 -27.81
CA TYR A 659 13.90 21.73 -27.55
C TYR A 659 13.01 22.07 -26.34
N MET A 660 13.61 22.44 -25.20
CA MET A 660 12.87 22.76 -23.98
C MET A 660 11.99 23.99 -24.14
N GLU A 661 12.48 25.01 -24.85
CA GLU A 661 11.70 26.22 -25.13
C GLU A 661 10.45 25.89 -25.96
N HIS A 662 10.59 25.09 -27.01
CA HIS A 662 9.46 24.68 -27.85
C HIS A 662 8.45 23.79 -27.12
N ILE A 663 8.92 22.82 -26.34
CA ILE A 663 8.05 21.95 -25.56
C ILE A 663 7.25 22.73 -24.50
N ARG A 664 7.88 23.72 -23.84
CA ARG A 664 7.19 24.61 -22.89
C ARG A 664 6.13 25.49 -23.55
N ARG A 665 6.39 26.00 -24.76
CA ARG A 665 5.39 26.76 -25.53
C ARG A 665 4.16 25.92 -25.88
N GLN A 666 4.31 24.60 -25.99
CA GLN A 666 3.21 23.65 -26.20
C GLN A 666 2.51 23.21 -24.89
N GLY A 667 2.88 23.78 -23.74
CA GLY A 667 2.30 23.42 -22.44
C GLY A 667 2.67 22.02 -21.94
N LYS A 668 3.72 21.40 -22.50
CA LYS A 668 4.18 20.06 -22.14
C LYS A 668 5.45 20.13 -21.28
N ASN A 669 5.72 19.06 -20.51
CA ASN A 669 6.97 18.89 -19.79
C ASN A 669 8.00 18.19 -20.69
N GLY A 670 9.16 18.83 -20.91
CA GLY A 670 10.24 18.28 -21.73
C GLY A 670 11.19 17.40 -20.92
N ILE A 671 11.90 16.52 -21.62
CA ILE A 671 12.89 15.62 -21.02
C ILE A 671 14.14 16.44 -20.66
N ASN A 672 14.71 16.23 -19.47
CA ASN A 672 15.93 16.91 -19.08
C ASN A 672 17.15 16.40 -19.90
N LYS A 673 18.23 17.18 -19.88
CA LYS A 673 19.40 16.93 -20.72
C LYS A 673 20.12 15.64 -20.32
N GLU A 674 20.22 15.38 -19.02
CA GLU A 674 20.92 14.22 -18.45
C GLU A 674 20.24 12.90 -18.85
N THR A 675 18.90 12.88 -18.86
CA THR A 675 18.11 11.72 -19.30
C THR A 675 18.28 11.49 -20.79
N ILE A 676 18.20 12.54 -21.64
CA ILE A 676 18.46 12.40 -23.09
C ILE A 676 19.89 11.89 -23.34
N GLN A 677 20.89 12.40 -22.62
CA GLN A 677 22.27 11.92 -22.72
C GLN A 677 22.41 10.44 -22.37
N THR A 678 21.73 10.00 -21.31
CA THR A 678 21.76 8.60 -20.87
C THR A 678 21.13 7.73 -21.94
N TYR A 679 19.93 8.08 -22.41
CA TYR A 679 19.23 7.34 -23.46
C TYR A 679 20.03 7.27 -24.74
N MET A 680 20.63 8.39 -25.19
CA MET A 680 21.49 8.41 -26.37
C MET A 680 22.68 7.47 -26.23
N LYS A 681 23.32 7.42 -25.06
CA LYS A 681 24.51 6.58 -24.82
C LYS A 681 24.22 5.09 -24.84
N ASP A 682 23.00 4.70 -24.49
CA ASP A 682 22.57 3.30 -24.45
C ASP A 682 22.18 2.74 -25.83
N GLN A 683 22.16 3.58 -26.88
CA GLN A 683 21.77 3.16 -28.23
C GLN A 683 22.92 2.53 -29.01
N PRO A 684 22.65 1.51 -29.85
CA PRO A 684 23.68 0.84 -30.65
C PRO A 684 24.33 1.79 -31.68
N TYR A 685 23.63 2.83 -32.10
CA TYR A 685 24.11 3.84 -33.04
C TYR A 685 24.95 4.95 -32.37
N PHE A 686 25.10 4.95 -31.05
CA PHE A 686 25.99 5.90 -30.38
C PHE A 686 27.45 5.48 -30.47
N ILE A 687 28.29 6.35 -31.01
CA ILE A 687 29.71 6.07 -31.25
C ILE A 687 30.55 6.61 -30.09
N GLY A 688 30.18 7.77 -29.54
CA GLY A 688 30.85 8.38 -28.40
C GLY A 688 30.83 9.91 -28.41
N THR A 689 31.63 10.54 -27.55
CA THR A 689 31.73 12.01 -27.48
C THR A 689 33.03 12.50 -28.12
N ASN A 690 32.95 13.45 -29.05
CA ASN A 690 34.10 14.12 -29.65
C ASN A 690 34.38 15.45 -28.95
N LYS A 691 35.64 15.75 -28.65
CA LYS A 691 36.06 16.93 -27.86
C LYS A 691 36.26 18.21 -28.67
N GLY A 692 36.37 18.10 -29.99
CA GLY A 692 36.78 19.19 -30.87
C GLY A 692 36.24 19.08 -32.29
N SER A 693 34.93 19.29 -32.42
CA SER A 693 34.26 19.41 -33.71
C SER A 693 34.07 20.88 -34.06
N SER A 694 34.37 21.26 -35.29
CA SER A 694 34.10 22.59 -35.83
C SER A 694 32.62 22.80 -36.12
N PHE A 695 32.07 23.91 -35.64
CA PHE A 695 30.70 24.37 -35.89
C PHE A 695 30.68 25.88 -36.12
N ARG A 696 29.77 26.34 -36.97
CA ARG A 696 29.49 27.77 -37.21
C ARG A 696 28.66 28.34 -36.06
N THR A 697 28.87 29.61 -35.78
CA THR A 697 28.06 30.38 -34.84
C THR A 697 27.05 31.21 -35.62
N SER A 698 26.00 31.72 -34.94
CA SER A 698 24.99 32.61 -35.54
C SER A 698 25.56 33.89 -36.18
N LYS A 699 26.83 34.22 -35.92
CA LYS A 699 27.56 35.35 -36.51
C LYS A 699 28.57 34.92 -37.61
N GLY A 700 28.45 33.70 -38.13
CA GLY A 700 29.30 33.18 -39.22
C GLY A 700 30.73 32.77 -38.83
N LYS A 701 31.13 32.90 -37.55
CA LYS A 701 32.46 32.48 -37.08
C LYS A 701 32.47 30.99 -36.76
N THR A 702 33.55 30.29 -37.12
CA THR A 702 33.76 28.88 -36.76
C THR A 702 34.31 28.76 -35.33
N SER A 703 33.70 27.90 -34.54
CA SER A 703 34.08 27.57 -33.16
C SER A 703 34.25 26.06 -33.01
N VAL A 704 35.24 25.63 -32.22
CA VAL A 704 35.48 24.21 -31.94
C VAL A 704 34.83 23.88 -30.60
N THR A 705 33.90 22.92 -30.60
CA THR A 705 33.16 22.52 -29.40
C THR A 705 32.99 21.00 -29.33
N SER A 706 32.64 20.49 -28.17
CA SER A 706 32.33 19.08 -28.00
C SER A 706 31.00 18.70 -28.66
N SER A 707 30.91 17.49 -29.18
CA SER A 707 29.69 16.96 -29.82
C SER A 707 29.51 15.48 -29.49
N TYR A 708 28.26 15.04 -29.50
CA TYR A 708 27.91 13.62 -29.47
C TYR A 708 27.95 13.09 -30.90
N VAL A 709 28.58 11.94 -31.09
CA VAL A 709 28.79 11.32 -32.40
C VAL A 709 27.92 10.07 -32.51
N PHE A 710 27.17 9.98 -33.59
CA PHE A 710 26.30 8.85 -33.88
C PHE A 710 26.52 8.34 -35.30
N ASP A 711 26.22 7.06 -35.52
CA ASP A 711 26.07 6.47 -36.84
C ASP A 711 24.74 6.94 -37.43
N TYR A 712 24.80 7.86 -38.40
CA TYR A 712 23.61 8.53 -38.93
C TYR A 712 22.69 7.56 -39.65
N ASP A 713 23.24 6.59 -40.38
CA ASP A 713 22.46 5.65 -41.18
C ASP A 713 21.71 4.63 -40.31
N MET A 714 22.08 4.49 -39.04
CA MET A 714 21.36 3.68 -38.04
C MET A 714 20.32 4.48 -37.24
N ILE A 715 20.30 5.80 -37.38
CA ILE A 715 19.32 6.68 -36.75
C ILE A 715 18.15 6.86 -37.71
N ASP A 716 16.94 6.47 -37.30
CA ASP A 716 15.70 6.71 -38.07
C ASP A 716 15.24 8.18 -37.94
N VAL A 717 16.06 9.11 -38.43
CA VAL A 717 15.83 10.56 -38.36
C VAL A 717 16.31 11.24 -39.65
N ASN A 718 15.48 12.13 -40.19
CA ASN A 718 15.75 12.88 -41.40
C ASN A 718 16.30 14.29 -41.08
N LEU A 719 17.62 14.38 -40.93
CA LEU A 719 18.32 15.66 -40.74
C LEU A 719 19.01 16.18 -42.01
N VAL A 720 18.89 15.45 -43.12
CA VAL A 720 19.39 15.89 -44.42
C VAL A 720 18.26 16.55 -45.19
N ARG A 721 18.35 17.87 -45.32
CA ARG A 721 17.59 18.54 -46.36
C ARG A 721 18.20 18.11 -47.70
N ILE A 722 17.41 17.53 -48.60
CA ILE A 722 17.82 17.37 -50.01
C ILE A 722 18.20 18.78 -50.46
N SER A 723 19.50 18.99 -50.62
CA SER A 723 20.09 20.31 -50.75
C SER A 723 19.54 20.98 -52.00
N ALA A 724 18.85 22.09 -51.77
CA ALA A 724 18.69 23.18 -52.73
C ALA A 724 20.06 23.89 -52.93
N ASP A 725 21.07 23.13 -53.34
CA ASP A 725 22.42 23.62 -53.66
C ASP A 725 22.77 23.18 -55.09
N LEU A 726 22.40 24.03 -56.03
CA LEU A 726 23.14 24.39 -57.23
C LEU A 726 22.52 25.72 -57.68
N SER A 727 22.89 26.81 -57.00
CA SER A 727 22.65 28.14 -57.55
C SER A 727 23.57 28.29 -58.76
N GLU A 728 23.09 27.94 -59.94
CA GLU A 728 23.81 28.22 -61.17
C GLU A 728 23.68 29.71 -61.48
N GLU A 729 24.81 30.34 -61.82
CA GLU A 729 24.78 31.69 -62.39
C GLU A 729 24.08 31.60 -63.75
N ARG A 730 22.94 32.27 -63.88
CA ARG A 730 22.08 32.19 -65.07
C ARG A 730 21.77 33.58 -65.58
N THR A 731 21.82 33.75 -66.89
CA THR A 731 21.37 34.96 -67.57
C THR A 731 19.97 34.72 -68.13
N ILE A 732 19.04 35.61 -67.79
CA ILE A 732 17.62 35.54 -68.12
C ILE A 732 17.27 36.79 -68.91
N VAL A 733 16.76 36.60 -70.14
CA VAL A 733 16.24 37.68 -70.98
C VAL A 733 14.73 37.61 -70.94
N GLY A 734 14.08 38.72 -70.59
CA GLY A 734 12.63 38.78 -70.49
C GLY A 734 12.12 40.22 -70.33
N VAL A 735 10.86 40.34 -69.92
CA VAL A 735 10.17 41.62 -69.76
C VAL A 735 9.74 41.80 -68.31
N VAL A 736 9.95 43.00 -67.75
CA VAL A 736 9.48 43.33 -66.39
C VAL A 736 7.95 43.29 -66.35
N LYS A 737 7.40 42.46 -65.47
CA LYS A 737 5.95 42.17 -65.41
C LYS A 737 5.16 43.23 -64.65
N TYR A 738 5.76 43.78 -63.60
CA TYR A 738 5.20 44.82 -62.74
C TYR A 738 6.30 45.81 -62.35
N ASP A 739 5.93 47.06 -62.03
CA ASP A 739 6.89 48.07 -61.57
C ASP A 739 7.64 47.57 -60.33
N ALA A 740 8.96 47.79 -60.32
CA ALA A 740 9.82 47.35 -59.24
C ALA A 740 9.50 48.05 -57.91
N ASN A 741 9.62 47.32 -56.80
CA ASN A 741 9.45 47.87 -55.47
C ASN A 741 10.66 47.56 -54.58
N ILE A 742 10.79 48.28 -53.46
CA ILE A 742 11.82 47.97 -52.46
C ILE A 742 11.22 47.02 -51.44
N GLN A 743 11.93 45.92 -51.17
CA GLN A 743 11.57 44.94 -50.15
C GLN A 743 12.77 44.67 -49.24
N GLU A 744 12.53 44.58 -47.94
CA GLU A 744 13.55 44.22 -46.96
C GLU A 744 13.73 42.70 -46.92
N VAL A 745 14.93 42.23 -47.26
CA VAL A 745 15.28 40.80 -47.27
C VAL A 745 16.50 40.61 -46.39
N LEU A 746 16.37 39.84 -45.30
CA LEU A 746 17.43 39.60 -44.31
C LEU A 746 18.02 40.90 -43.71
N GLY A 747 17.19 41.93 -43.50
CA GLY A 747 17.60 43.21 -42.92
C GLY A 747 18.33 44.16 -43.88
N VAL A 748 18.34 43.87 -45.18
CA VAL A 748 18.92 44.72 -46.22
C VAL A 748 17.83 45.10 -47.23
N PRO A 749 17.63 46.39 -47.55
CA PRO A 749 16.69 46.80 -48.60
C PRO A 749 17.23 46.37 -49.97
N LYS A 750 16.40 45.65 -50.74
CA LYS A 750 16.69 45.22 -52.12
C LYS A 750 15.56 45.67 -53.04
N VAL A 751 15.85 45.89 -54.32
CA VAL A 751 14.83 46.08 -55.36
C VAL A 751 14.30 44.72 -55.78
N MET A 752 13.00 44.50 -55.59
CA MET A 752 12.29 43.32 -56.05
C MET A 752 11.50 43.64 -57.32
N PHE A 753 11.68 42.82 -58.35
CA PHE A 753 10.92 42.89 -59.59
C PHE A 753 10.72 41.49 -60.16
N GLU A 754 9.70 41.30 -60.99
CA GLU A 754 9.41 40.00 -61.62
C GLU A 754 9.65 40.10 -63.12
N VAL A 755 10.43 39.15 -63.66
CA VAL A 755 10.72 39.02 -65.09
C VAL A 755 9.89 37.89 -65.66
N GLU A 756 9.11 38.21 -66.70
CA GLU A 756 8.39 37.24 -67.52
C GLU A 756 9.27 36.85 -68.72
N GLN A 757 9.57 35.57 -68.84
CA GLN A 757 10.37 34.99 -69.92
C GLN A 757 9.50 34.06 -70.76
N ASP A 758 9.36 34.36 -72.06
CA ASP A 758 8.65 33.50 -73.00
C ASP A 758 9.63 32.50 -73.65
N LEU A 759 9.45 31.22 -73.34
CA LEU A 759 10.19 30.09 -73.93
C LEU A 759 9.28 29.22 -74.81
N SER A 760 8.17 29.78 -75.31
CA SER A 760 7.26 29.06 -76.20
C SER A 760 7.95 28.64 -77.49
N TYR A 761 7.67 27.43 -77.96
CA TYR A 761 8.26 26.87 -79.17
C TYR A 761 7.22 26.09 -79.98
N ASP A 762 7.44 25.98 -81.29
CA ASP A 762 6.62 25.14 -82.15
C ASP A 762 7.19 23.73 -82.21
N THR A 763 6.34 22.74 -82.05
CA THR A 763 6.70 21.32 -82.20
C THR A 763 6.83 20.95 -83.67
N ALA A 764 7.57 19.88 -83.97
CA ALA A 764 7.75 19.38 -85.35
C ALA A 764 6.44 19.03 -86.08
N GLU A 765 5.33 18.88 -85.35
CA GLU A 765 3.98 18.65 -85.87
C GLU A 765 3.17 19.94 -86.11
N GLY A 766 3.80 21.12 -85.99
CA GLY A 766 3.17 22.42 -86.23
C GLY A 766 2.29 22.93 -85.08
N LYS A 767 2.33 22.29 -83.89
CA LYS A 767 1.63 22.77 -82.68
C LYS A 767 2.53 23.66 -81.84
N ARG A 768 2.06 24.87 -81.51
CA ARG A 768 2.73 25.81 -80.61
C ARG A 768 2.56 25.39 -79.15
N VAL A 769 3.65 25.12 -78.45
CA VAL A 769 3.69 24.87 -77.00
C VAL A 769 4.01 26.17 -76.29
N ILE A 770 3.07 26.67 -75.49
CA ILE A 770 3.25 27.91 -74.72
C ILE A 770 4.01 27.60 -73.43
N LYS A 771 5.17 28.24 -73.22
CA LYS A 771 5.98 28.08 -72.00
C LYS A 771 6.46 29.43 -71.49
N VAL A 772 5.61 30.12 -70.73
CA VAL A 772 5.93 31.39 -70.10
C VAL A 772 6.35 31.16 -68.65
N LEU A 773 7.54 31.65 -68.27
CA LEU A 773 8.09 31.56 -66.92
C LEU A 773 8.04 32.92 -66.23
N ASN A 774 7.65 32.93 -64.96
CA ASN A 774 7.72 34.11 -64.11
C ASN A 774 8.81 33.93 -63.05
N ILE A 775 9.75 34.87 -62.97
CA ILE A 775 10.96 34.74 -62.15
C ILE A 775 11.12 35.99 -61.28
N LYS A 776 11.19 35.81 -59.96
CA LYS A 776 11.39 36.90 -58.99
C LYS A 776 12.86 37.28 -58.90
N CYS A 777 13.18 38.55 -59.13
CA CYS A 777 14.54 39.06 -59.14
C CYS A 777 14.75 39.98 -57.94
N PHE A 778 15.88 39.81 -57.24
CA PHE A 778 16.27 40.65 -56.12
C PHE A 778 17.62 41.31 -56.41
N ALA A 779 17.62 42.63 -56.67
CA ALA A 779 18.82 43.41 -56.94
C ALA A 779 19.24 44.27 -55.74
N PRO A 780 20.54 44.33 -55.39
CA PRO A 780 21.02 45.14 -54.28
C PRO A 780 21.07 46.64 -54.61
N ASP A 781 21.08 47.02 -55.89
CA ASP A 781 21.12 48.41 -56.33
C ASP A 781 19.73 49.05 -56.30
N LEU A 782 19.53 49.97 -55.35
CA LEU A 782 18.26 50.65 -55.11
C LEU A 782 17.88 51.65 -56.20
N ASP A 783 18.86 52.17 -56.95
CA ASP A 783 18.62 53.16 -58.01
C ASP A 783 17.86 52.56 -59.20
N LEU A 784 17.90 51.23 -59.34
CA LEU A 784 17.18 50.49 -60.38
C LEU A 784 15.65 50.56 -60.25
N GLN A 785 15.12 50.89 -59.07
CA GLN A 785 13.67 50.89 -58.82
C GLN A 785 12.91 51.78 -59.81
N THR A 786 13.44 52.97 -60.10
CA THR A 786 12.79 53.94 -61.00
C THR A 786 12.92 53.57 -62.49
N SER A 787 13.89 52.72 -62.82
CA SER A 787 14.19 52.35 -64.20
C SER A 787 13.49 51.05 -64.64
N LEU A 788 13.14 50.17 -63.70
CA LEU A 788 12.49 48.87 -63.93
C LEU A 788 10.96 48.97 -63.84
N ILE A 789 10.36 49.53 -64.90
CA ILE A 789 8.90 49.66 -65.06
C ILE A 789 8.32 48.51 -65.87
N LYS A 790 7.02 48.24 -65.68
CA LYS A 790 6.26 47.22 -66.42
C LYS A 790 6.43 47.37 -67.93
N GLY A 791 6.66 46.25 -68.61
CA GLY A 791 6.81 46.17 -70.06
C GLY A 791 8.24 46.42 -70.55
N ARG A 792 9.20 46.71 -69.67
CA ARG A 792 10.58 47.01 -70.06
C ARG A 792 11.39 45.74 -70.31
N PRO A 793 12.07 45.59 -71.47
CA PRO A 793 12.92 44.44 -71.73
C PRO A 793 14.22 44.54 -70.95
N VAL A 794 14.59 43.45 -70.30
CA VAL A 794 15.75 43.38 -69.41
C VAL A 794 16.50 42.06 -69.58
N THR A 795 17.80 42.13 -69.39
CA THR A 795 18.68 40.97 -69.23
C THR A 795 19.18 40.96 -67.79
N VAL A 796 18.86 39.91 -67.05
CA VAL A 796 19.20 39.76 -65.63
C VAL A 796 20.17 38.59 -65.48
N THR A 797 21.33 38.84 -64.87
CA THR A 797 22.29 37.78 -64.52
C THR A 797 22.43 37.70 -63.02
N GLY A 798 22.54 36.48 -62.51
CA GLY A 798 22.67 36.23 -61.09
C GLY A 798 22.47 34.78 -60.70
N ASN A 799 22.48 34.52 -59.41
CA ASN A 799 22.35 33.19 -58.85
C ASN A 799 20.89 32.74 -58.91
N TYR A 800 20.59 31.81 -59.82
CA TYR A 800 19.24 31.34 -60.06
C TYR A 800 18.86 30.21 -59.10
N LEU A 801 17.62 30.23 -58.63
CA LEU A 801 17.12 29.27 -57.66
C LEU A 801 15.69 28.88 -58.03
N GLU A 802 15.49 27.59 -58.26
CA GLU A 802 14.19 26.99 -58.58
C GLU A 802 13.79 26.03 -57.47
N ARG A 803 12.63 26.27 -56.85
CA ARG A 803 12.09 25.45 -55.74
C ARG A 803 10.76 24.84 -56.16
N GLN A 804 10.64 23.52 -56.04
CA GLN A 804 9.35 22.83 -56.20
C GLN A 804 8.64 22.71 -54.85
N PHE A 805 7.38 23.14 -54.83
CA PHE A 805 6.44 23.01 -53.73
C PHE A 805 5.22 22.22 -54.22
N GLY A 806 5.30 20.89 -54.15
CA GLY A 806 4.31 20.01 -54.78
C GLY A 806 4.26 20.25 -56.30
N GLU A 807 3.07 20.54 -56.84
CA GLU A 807 2.88 20.86 -58.28
C GLU A 807 3.32 22.29 -58.66
N LYS A 808 3.62 23.17 -57.70
CA LYS A 808 3.99 24.56 -57.97
C LYS A 808 5.51 24.73 -57.98
N THR A 809 6.03 25.40 -59.01
CA THR A 809 7.46 25.73 -59.09
C THR A 809 7.66 27.23 -58.87
N SER A 810 8.43 27.59 -57.83
CA SER A 810 8.86 28.95 -57.55
C SER A 810 10.25 29.18 -58.14
N ARG A 811 10.45 30.34 -58.78
CA ARG A 811 11.72 30.70 -59.43
C ARG A 811 12.15 32.07 -58.92
N SER A 812 13.39 32.17 -58.47
CA SER A 812 14.00 33.42 -58.03
C SER A 812 15.44 33.55 -58.49
N ILE A 813 15.94 34.77 -58.59
CA ILE A 813 17.33 35.07 -58.90
C ILE A 813 17.85 36.17 -57.98
N GLU A 814 18.98 35.92 -57.33
CA GLU A 814 19.75 36.99 -56.68
C GLU A 814 20.63 37.66 -57.72
N VAL A 815 20.30 38.91 -58.03
CA VAL A 815 20.83 39.60 -59.20
C VAL A 815 22.21 40.17 -58.92
N THR A 816 23.17 39.80 -59.75
CA THR A 816 24.51 40.41 -59.78
C THR A 816 24.60 41.52 -60.81
N LYS A 817 23.83 41.44 -61.91
CA LYS A 817 23.83 42.42 -63.00
C LYS A 817 22.46 42.56 -63.66
N VAL A 818 22.05 43.80 -63.94
CA VAL A 818 20.87 44.12 -64.76
C VAL A 818 21.30 44.98 -65.95
N GLU A 819 20.89 44.57 -67.15
CA GLU A 819 21.00 45.38 -68.36
C GLU A 819 19.59 45.71 -68.87
N ILE A 820 19.31 47.00 -69.03
CA ILE A 820 18.06 47.49 -69.58
C ILE A 820 18.24 47.62 -71.08
N ASN A 821 17.56 46.78 -71.86
CA ASN A 821 17.74 46.74 -73.30
C ASN A 821 17.00 47.92 -73.96
N SER A 822 17.70 48.71 -74.77
CA SER A 822 17.07 49.70 -75.64
C SER A 822 16.33 48.98 -76.78
N ALA A 823 15.05 49.31 -76.98
CA ALA A 823 14.08 48.61 -77.81
C ALA A 823 14.57 48.07 -79.18
N GLY A 824 14.21 46.82 -79.49
CA GLY A 824 14.24 46.20 -80.83
C GLY A 824 13.66 44.76 -80.80
N PRO A 825 12.89 44.31 -81.80
CA PRO A 825 12.12 43.06 -81.74
C PRO A 825 13.01 41.80 -81.84
N PHE A 826 12.55 40.72 -81.20
CA PHE A 826 13.16 39.39 -81.17
C PHE A 826 13.59 38.90 -82.58
N THR A 827 14.87 38.57 -82.72
CA THR A 827 15.37 37.75 -83.84
C THR A 827 15.94 36.45 -83.28
N THR A 828 15.54 35.36 -83.93
CA THR A 828 15.89 33.96 -83.65
C THR A 828 17.39 33.71 -83.77
N ALA A 829 17.94 32.96 -82.82
CA ALA A 829 19.34 32.51 -82.82
C ALA A 829 19.64 31.54 -83.98
N PRO A 830 20.84 31.60 -84.62
CA PRO A 830 21.28 30.62 -85.60
C PRO A 830 21.87 29.36 -84.94
N GLN A 831 21.60 28.20 -85.56
CA GLN A 831 22.22 26.89 -85.30
C GLN A 831 23.67 26.86 -85.80
N GLU A 832 24.56 26.26 -85.02
CA GLU A 832 25.77 25.50 -85.41
C GLU A 832 26.50 25.09 -84.10
N ALA A 833 27.19 23.97 -83.92
CA ALA A 833 27.23 22.64 -84.52
C ALA A 833 28.04 21.78 -83.52
N ALA A 834 27.76 20.47 -83.47
CA ALA A 834 28.34 19.53 -82.53
C ALA A 834 29.86 19.29 -82.73
N PHE A 835 30.57 19.13 -81.61
CA PHE A 835 31.50 18.03 -81.35
C PHE A 835 31.53 17.72 -79.85
#